data_AF-A0A0F9JAY8-F1
#
_entry.id   AF-A0A0F9JAY8-F1
#
_cell.length_a   1.000
_cell.length_b   1.000
_cell.length_c   1.000
_cell.angle_alpha   90.00
_cell.angle_beta   90.00
_cell.angle_gamma   90.00
#
_symmetry.space_group_name_H-M   'P 1'
#
loop_
_entity.id
_entity.type
_entity.pdbx_description
1 polymer ?
#
loop_
_entity_poly.entity_id
_entity_poly.type
_entity_poly.pdbx_seq_one_letter_code
_entity_poly.pdbx_strand_id
1 'polypeptide(L)'
;VEDLVESYFEKQSAIIQGKLKRSLGLKDKVREIISPATFGEPIKKFFTVGDLSSTPAQTNPVEIANVWRKTTPMGSGGIKSHHAITMETRDVQPTHLGYLDPLNTPESGKVGVTVGLTSEVRKRGNDMVTPVVDKNNKMHWLDPIQFFNSKIGFPDQYDVVNGKAKGISNEIKSMYKSKNITLASKDVDYYLRSPRTMFSFPSNLVPFLQNTQANRAGTGARMIGQAMTLDAKEPPLVRTYRTSKSTYEDMLGGYLNPKLAIGETGTVQAIDDKYISVKLSSGKIKKLGLYNDFPLNQDGYLDSTVLVKPGDKVDSTTALTESNYSQGHTLAIGKNLTVAYMPYKGYNFEDGAVITDDAAKKLSHTMLHKANIFYNPKMAKFSKEKFAAWYPDILTPENNKKLDSRGIIKVGQTIDPGEVLAAFLVEKELDEQEMALKKLNKFIFNVYAKNVTIWDEEESGIVTDVSVTGRNIDIYIKATHPFKEGDKLSGRYGNKYIVTKIIPTSDAPHRLKGDPIDILLSPHSVPGRMNVGQLLETAAGKIAEKTGKPYIVNNFENPTQDMAAKIFAEMKKEGIEPNEILTDGKTGQKIKNPIFVGKQYIMKLRHIVNKKQGTHNYGVYDIDEQPAGKGAQKVGTMDTYAYLAHGAKHNLYEMTNIKGRKNEEYWRDLQFGLPPGKPARNFIFDKMTTYLKGSGINVSKKGNKLQILPLTDADVLDMSNGEIKDPGAMLVGKNLTSRKDGLFDPTVTGGVKGTQWGHIKLIDKIPNPMFEDAIIKALNLTENSYANILNGKLTLNGETGHKAIFKALKEIKVGSRIKTLKAELKIAPPTNVNKLNTKIRYMEALKDLKMDPIKAYTMGVVPVIPPVFRPTYPLPSGDLVVSDINKHYRDVGLVNKSLRDSFKDLPESMRLEGMNTLYTSIKAMQGFIDPITYSKEKYKGFVQELGKMKTGLIHGKAWAHRQDVSGRSTITVEPSLGLNEVGIPRDFAYTTYKPFILRSLKESGIKATRALKHYEEKTPTAQLALDNVMKERPVILNRAPSLHKHSVQAFRPVLTTGKSIRLNPLVVKGFNADFDGNSVNAYITISYDFKFLEKVLRKELNLDKDFSLDFDTYFNYIKGIHTNQESLNMLKEAITSYIDIKENKIFNIHIKDFPHTNKITKETNKIIESASQASSS
;
A
#
# COMPACT_ATOMS: atom_id res chain seq x y z
N VAL A 1 -4.21 1.33 28.05
CA VAL A 1 -5.39 1.88 27.34
C VAL A 1 -6.07 2.90 28.24
N GLU A 2 -6.37 2.53 29.48
CA GLU A 2 -6.94 3.43 30.51
C GLU A 2 -6.18 4.78 30.59
N ASP A 3 -4.87 4.78 30.82
CA ASP A 3 -4.06 6.02 30.89
C ASP A 3 -4.17 6.91 29.64
N LEU A 4 -4.30 6.31 28.45
CA LEU A 4 -4.41 7.04 27.19
C LEU A 4 -5.81 7.62 26.98
N VAL A 5 -6.85 6.87 27.37
CA VAL A 5 -8.24 7.32 27.33
C VAL A 5 -8.44 8.45 28.32
N GLU A 6 -7.90 8.32 29.54
CA GLU A 6 -7.91 9.35 30.58
C GLU A 6 -7.24 10.64 30.07
N SER A 7 -5.99 10.57 29.61
CA SER A 7 -5.29 11.74 29.06
C SER A 7 -6.01 12.37 27.87
N TYR A 8 -6.64 11.56 27.00
CA TYR A 8 -7.45 12.08 25.90
C TYR A 8 -8.69 12.83 26.42
N PHE A 9 -9.33 12.29 27.45
CA PHE A 9 -10.53 12.86 28.04
C PHE A 9 -10.23 14.15 28.82
N GLU A 10 -9.14 14.20 29.58
CA GLU A 10 -8.62 15.42 30.20
C GLU A 10 -8.42 16.55 29.18
N LYS A 11 -7.84 16.24 28.02
CA LYS A 11 -7.69 17.20 26.91
C LYS A 11 -9.02 17.68 26.32
N GLN A 12 -10.09 16.88 26.41
CA GLN A 12 -11.43 17.28 25.98
C GLN A 12 -12.25 17.96 27.09
N SER A 13 -11.78 17.93 28.35
CA SER A 13 -12.53 18.41 29.51
C SER A 13 -12.97 19.87 29.36
N ALA A 14 -12.08 20.77 28.91
CA ALA A 14 -12.40 22.19 28.68
C ALA A 14 -13.52 22.38 27.64
N ILE A 15 -13.55 21.53 26.60
CA ILE A 15 -14.59 21.57 25.56
C ILE A 15 -15.91 21.05 26.12
N ILE A 16 -15.87 19.96 26.89
CA ILE A 16 -17.03 19.39 27.56
C ILE A 16 -17.63 20.41 28.53
N GLN A 17 -16.80 20.99 29.41
CA GLN A 17 -17.20 22.04 30.34
C GLN A 17 -17.79 23.25 29.62
N GLY A 18 -17.18 23.71 28.52
CA GLY A 18 -17.71 24.80 27.71
C GLY A 18 -19.07 24.49 27.08
N LYS A 19 -19.30 23.26 26.60
CA LYS A 19 -20.61 22.82 26.09
C LYS A 19 -21.66 22.77 27.19
N LEU A 20 -21.30 22.26 28.36
CA LEU A 20 -22.20 22.20 29.52
C LEU A 20 -22.57 23.60 30.01
N LYS A 21 -21.58 24.48 30.21
CA LYS A 21 -21.79 25.89 30.61
C LYS A 21 -22.69 26.67 29.66
N ARG A 22 -22.58 26.45 28.35
CA ARG A 22 -23.48 27.09 27.37
C ARG A 22 -24.89 26.52 27.35
N SER A 23 -25.05 25.26 27.76
CA SER A 23 -26.35 24.60 27.82
C SER A 23 -27.09 24.90 29.13
N LEU A 24 -26.33 25.24 30.19
CA LEU A 24 -26.83 25.76 31.45
C LEU A 24 -27.52 27.11 31.19
N GLY A 25 -28.85 27.13 31.29
CA GLY A 25 -29.71 28.30 31.02
C GLY A 25 -30.53 28.23 29.72
N LEU A 26 -30.26 27.26 28.83
CA LEU A 26 -31.03 27.06 27.59
C LEU A 26 -32.01 25.88 27.64
N LYS A 27 -31.91 25.05 28.68
CA LYS A 27 -32.67 23.79 28.80
C LYS A 27 -33.08 23.52 30.23
N ASP A 28 -34.27 22.94 30.41
CA ASP A 28 -34.90 22.79 31.72
C ASP A 28 -34.58 21.46 32.42
N LYS A 29 -34.17 20.43 31.65
CA LYS A 29 -33.90 19.08 32.18
C LYS A 29 -32.42 18.74 32.16
N VAL A 30 -31.92 18.18 33.27
CA VAL A 30 -30.53 17.71 33.41
C VAL A 30 -30.13 16.73 32.30
N ARG A 31 -31.03 15.83 31.88
CA ARG A 31 -30.79 14.87 30.78
C ARG A 31 -30.56 15.53 29.42
N GLU A 32 -31.07 16.75 29.22
CA GLU A 32 -30.92 17.50 27.98
C GLU A 32 -29.67 18.40 28.01
N ILE A 33 -29.22 18.79 29.20
CA ILE A 33 -27.95 19.49 29.46
C ILE A 33 -26.78 18.48 29.35
N ILE A 34 -26.92 17.32 29.99
CA ILE A 34 -25.92 16.24 30.04
C ILE A 34 -26.36 15.10 29.13
N SER A 35 -26.20 15.30 27.82
CA SER A 35 -26.49 14.24 26.84
C SER A 35 -25.42 13.12 26.88
N PRO A 36 -25.79 11.84 26.64
CA PRO A 36 -24.81 10.76 26.50
C PRO A 36 -23.75 11.03 25.41
N ALA A 37 -24.12 11.76 24.36
CA ALA A 37 -23.20 12.13 23.27
C ALA A 37 -22.05 13.04 23.74
N THR A 38 -22.27 13.84 24.79
CA THR A 38 -21.26 14.75 25.36
C THR A 38 -19.99 14.01 25.77
N PHE A 39 -20.13 12.78 26.28
CA PHE A 39 -19.02 11.93 26.73
C PHE A 39 -18.74 10.77 25.77
N GLY A 40 -19.80 10.20 25.16
CA GLY A 40 -19.68 9.08 24.24
C GLY A 40 -18.96 9.41 22.93
N GLU A 41 -19.16 10.60 22.36
CA GLU A 41 -18.47 10.99 21.12
C GLU A 41 -16.94 11.10 21.27
N PRO A 42 -16.39 11.78 22.29
CA PRO A 42 -14.96 11.78 22.55
C PRO A 42 -14.37 10.37 22.67
N ILE A 43 -15.00 9.49 23.46
CA ILE A 43 -14.54 8.11 23.65
C ILE A 43 -14.57 7.35 22.33
N LYS A 44 -15.68 7.45 21.57
CA LYS A 44 -15.79 6.83 20.26
C LYS A 44 -14.68 7.33 19.32
N LYS A 45 -14.44 8.65 19.26
CA LYS A 45 -13.40 9.25 18.42
C LYS A 45 -11.99 8.77 18.76
N PHE A 46 -11.69 8.55 20.05
CA PHE A 46 -10.42 7.96 20.45
C PHE A 46 -10.19 6.59 19.79
N PHE A 47 -11.19 5.71 19.82
CA PHE A 47 -11.06 4.38 19.23
C PHE A 47 -11.21 4.34 17.71
N THR A 48 -12.01 5.23 17.10
CA THR A 48 -12.27 5.21 15.65
C THR A 48 -11.30 6.05 14.82
N VAL A 49 -10.68 7.09 15.39
CA VAL A 49 -9.81 8.05 14.65
C VAL A 49 -8.48 8.32 15.36
N GLY A 50 -8.27 7.83 16.58
CA GLY A 50 -7.05 8.10 17.34
C GLY A 50 -5.81 7.48 16.69
N ASP A 51 -4.69 8.20 16.71
CA ASP A 51 -3.42 7.79 16.07
C ASP A 51 -2.83 6.46 16.60
N LEU A 52 -3.21 6.09 17.84
CA LEU A 52 -2.78 4.86 18.52
C LEU A 52 -3.80 3.72 18.43
N SER A 53 -5.01 3.98 17.95
CA SER A 53 -6.01 2.95 17.69
C SER A 53 -5.82 2.43 16.26
N SER A 54 -5.62 1.13 16.12
CA SER A 54 -5.48 0.50 14.83
C SER A 54 -6.06 -0.91 14.88
N THR A 55 -6.59 -1.38 13.75
CA THR A 55 -6.97 -2.79 13.60
C THR A 55 -5.69 -3.63 13.70
N PRO A 56 -5.53 -4.46 14.75
CA PRO A 56 -4.30 -5.21 14.94
C PRO A 56 -4.16 -6.28 13.85
N ALA A 57 -2.91 -6.58 13.48
CA ALA A 57 -2.61 -7.78 12.72
C ALA A 57 -2.84 -9.03 13.61
N GLN A 58 -3.67 -9.94 13.14
CA GLN A 58 -4.04 -11.20 13.75
C GLN A 58 -4.00 -12.28 12.66
N THR A 59 -2.79 -12.75 12.34
CA THR A 59 -2.60 -13.83 11.35
C THR A 59 -2.49 -15.20 12.04
N ASN A 60 -1.85 -15.23 13.22
CA ASN A 60 -1.66 -16.41 14.06
C ASN A 60 -1.40 -15.98 15.52
N PRO A 61 -1.32 -16.92 16.50
CA PRO A 61 -1.12 -16.60 17.91
C PRO A 61 0.14 -15.80 18.22
N VAL A 62 1.22 -15.99 17.44
CA VAL A 62 2.49 -15.28 17.64
C VAL A 62 2.33 -13.79 17.32
N GLU A 63 1.69 -13.44 16.19
CA GLU A 63 1.47 -12.02 15.86
C GLU A 63 0.47 -11.35 16.81
N ILE A 64 -0.53 -12.09 17.31
CA ILE A 64 -1.46 -11.59 18.34
C ILE A 64 -0.68 -11.20 19.60
N ALA A 65 0.18 -12.10 20.11
CA ALA A 65 1.02 -11.82 21.27
C ALA A 65 2.04 -10.69 21.01
N ASN A 66 2.52 -10.57 19.77
CA ASN A 66 3.50 -9.56 19.37
C ASN A 66 2.87 -8.15 19.31
N VAL A 67 1.70 -7.99 18.68
CA VAL A 67 1.05 -6.68 18.49
C VAL A 67 0.74 -6.00 19.82
N TRP A 68 0.31 -6.75 20.84
CA TRP A 68 0.05 -6.21 22.17
C TRP A 68 1.30 -5.72 22.91
N ARG A 69 2.48 -6.03 22.39
CA ARG A 69 3.78 -5.63 22.94
C ARG A 69 4.52 -4.62 22.06
N LYS A 70 3.88 -4.07 21.03
CA LYS A 70 4.46 -2.97 20.22
C LYS A 70 4.41 -1.67 21.03
N THR A 71 5.53 -0.95 21.05
CA THR A 71 5.64 0.38 21.63
C THR A 71 6.08 1.39 20.57
N THR A 72 5.64 2.65 20.69
CA THR A 72 6.04 3.73 19.80
C THR A 72 5.91 5.09 20.47
N PRO A 73 6.86 6.03 20.26
CA PRO A 73 6.73 7.42 20.68
C PRO A 73 5.89 8.26 19.70
N MET A 74 5.34 7.66 18.65
CA MET A 74 4.47 8.35 17.69
C MET A 74 3.04 8.49 18.22
N GLY A 75 2.32 9.50 17.73
CA GLY A 75 0.91 9.74 18.04
C GLY A 75 0.66 11.00 18.87
N SER A 76 -0.59 11.19 19.30
CA SER A 76 -1.00 12.37 20.07
C SER A 76 -0.22 12.50 21.39
N GLY A 77 0.51 13.61 21.53
CA GLY A 77 1.40 13.87 22.68
C GLY A 77 2.87 13.49 22.43
N GLY A 78 3.16 12.78 21.34
CA GLY A 78 4.51 12.44 20.89
C GLY A 78 4.80 12.94 19.48
N ILE A 79 5.48 12.11 18.68
CA ILE A 79 5.88 12.46 17.31
C ILE A 79 4.69 12.35 16.37
N LYS A 80 4.26 13.48 15.80
CA LYS A 80 3.06 13.56 14.93
C LYS A 80 3.25 12.99 13.53
N SER A 81 4.49 12.98 13.01
CA SER A 81 4.77 12.56 11.64
C SER A 81 6.09 11.80 11.56
N HIS A 82 6.12 10.77 10.73
CA HIS A 82 7.35 10.01 10.48
C HIS A 82 8.46 10.85 9.81
N HIS A 83 8.10 11.96 9.17
CA HIS A 83 9.07 12.92 8.63
C HIS A 83 9.75 13.78 9.70
N ALA A 84 9.18 13.86 10.90
CA ALA A 84 9.77 14.58 12.04
C ALA A 84 10.70 13.69 12.89
N ILE A 85 10.86 12.41 12.51
CA ILE A 85 11.75 11.47 13.20
C ILE A 85 13.19 11.76 12.79
N THR A 86 14.05 12.13 13.75
CA THR A 86 15.50 12.24 13.53
C THR A 86 16.14 10.86 13.38
N MET A 87 17.34 10.78 12.79
CA MET A 87 18.05 9.50 12.72
C MET A 87 18.40 8.98 14.12
N GLU A 88 18.79 9.85 15.07
CA GLU A 88 19.14 9.38 16.43
C GLU A 88 17.95 8.72 17.14
N THR A 89 16.71 9.15 16.82
CA THR A 89 15.49 8.55 17.37
C THR A 89 15.28 7.11 16.86
N ARG A 90 15.89 6.73 15.72
CA ARG A 90 15.78 5.39 15.14
C ARG A 90 16.86 4.43 15.63
N ASP A 91 17.96 4.97 16.15
CA ASP A 91 19.13 4.17 16.50
C ASP A 91 18.86 3.29 17.73
N VAL A 92 19.50 2.12 17.75
CA VAL A 92 19.45 1.24 18.91
C VAL A 92 20.30 1.84 20.03
N GLN A 93 19.67 2.16 21.16
CA GLN A 93 20.35 2.72 22.32
C GLN A 93 20.71 1.62 23.33
N PRO A 94 21.82 1.72 24.07
CA PRO A 94 22.17 0.74 25.11
C PRO A 94 21.08 0.59 26.19
N THR A 95 20.30 1.65 26.45
CA THR A 95 19.16 1.64 27.38
C THR A 95 18.01 0.74 26.92
N HIS A 96 18.00 0.30 25.66
CA HIS A 96 17.03 -0.68 25.16
C HIS A 96 17.27 -2.07 25.76
N LEU A 97 18.49 -2.36 26.23
CA LEU A 97 18.88 -3.67 26.73
C LEU A 97 17.93 -4.17 27.82
N GLY A 98 17.32 -5.33 27.59
CA GLY A 98 16.38 -5.94 28.52
C GLY A 98 14.96 -5.36 28.48
N TYR A 99 14.72 -4.29 27.73
CA TYR A 99 13.41 -3.61 27.65
C TYR A 99 12.79 -3.64 26.26
N LEU A 100 13.57 -3.27 25.23
CA LEU A 100 13.14 -3.16 23.84
C LEU A 100 13.97 -4.10 22.97
N ASP A 101 13.30 -4.90 22.14
CA ASP A 101 13.95 -5.81 21.20
C ASP A 101 14.46 -5.02 19.97
N PRO A 102 15.78 -5.00 19.72
CA PRO A 102 16.34 -4.28 18.58
C PRO A 102 16.01 -4.91 17.23
N LEU A 103 15.57 -6.17 17.20
CA LEU A 103 15.24 -6.91 15.96
C LEU A 103 13.78 -6.74 15.56
N ASN A 104 12.89 -6.50 16.52
CA ASN A 104 11.44 -6.46 16.31
C ASN A 104 10.98 -5.03 15.99
N THR A 105 11.24 -4.61 14.76
CA THR A 105 10.85 -3.30 14.24
C THR A 105 10.34 -3.43 12.78
N PRO A 106 9.40 -2.60 12.31
CA PRO A 106 8.91 -2.71 10.94
C PRO A 106 9.92 -2.15 9.93
N GLU A 107 10.02 -2.77 8.74
CA GLU A 107 10.75 -2.22 7.58
C GLU A 107 9.90 -1.17 6.86
N SER A 108 9.66 -0.06 7.55
CA SER A 108 8.89 1.06 7.00
C SER A 108 9.51 2.38 7.45
N GLY A 109 8.87 3.50 7.12
CA GLY A 109 9.23 4.80 7.71
C GLY A 109 9.21 4.82 9.25
N LYS A 110 8.65 3.80 9.92
CA LYS A 110 8.65 3.65 11.39
C LYS A 110 9.78 2.76 11.95
N VAL A 111 10.73 2.33 11.11
CA VAL A 111 11.90 1.54 11.56
C VAL A 111 12.65 2.24 12.69
N GLY A 112 13.00 1.49 13.73
CA GLY A 112 13.66 1.98 14.95
C GLY A 112 12.73 2.74 15.93
N VAL A 113 11.59 3.22 15.47
CA VAL A 113 10.66 4.03 16.27
C VAL A 113 9.48 3.22 16.80
N THR A 114 8.98 2.29 16.01
CA THR A 114 8.09 1.25 16.54
C THR A 114 8.94 0.02 16.83
N VAL A 115 9.00 -0.38 18.09
CA VAL A 115 9.79 -1.52 18.56
C VAL A 115 8.97 -2.41 19.48
N GLY A 116 9.30 -3.69 19.57
CA GLY A 116 8.64 -4.64 20.45
C GLY A 116 9.26 -4.67 21.84
N LEU A 117 8.44 -4.84 22.88
CA LEU A 117 8.93 -5.15 24.24
C LEU A 117 9.56 -6.54 24.27
N THR A 118 10.66 -6.71 25.01
CA THR A 118 11.26 -8.03 25.23
C THR A 118 10.33 -8.93 26.05
N SER A 119 10.39 -10.25 25.84
CA SER A 119 9.40 -11.23 26.32
C SER A 119 9.14 -11.21 27.84
N GLU A 120 10.12 -10.77 28.64
CA GLU A 120 10.03 -10.78 30.10
C GLU A 120 9.61 -9.46 30.72
N VAL A 121 9.63 -8.35 29.97
CA VAL A 121 9.18 -7.04 30.48
C VAL A 121 7.75 -7.11 30.99
N ARG A 122 7.49 -6.40 32.09
CA ARG A 122 6.17 -6.23 32.70
C ARG A 122 5.89 -4.75 32.94
N LYS A 123 4.60 -4.37 32.98
CA LYS A 123 4.15 -3.05 33.44
C LYS A 123 3.88 -3.12 34.94
N ARG A 124 4.38 -2.15 35.71
CA ARG A 124 4.13 -1.98 37.16
C ARG A 124 3.81 -0.52 37.43
N GLY A 125 2.54 -0.21 37.73
CA GLY A 125 2.09 1.19 37.71
C GLY A 125 2.28 1.78 36.32
N ASN A 126 2.95 2.92 36.21
CA ASN A 126 3.29 3.55 34.92
C ASN A 126 4.63 3.10 34.34
N ASP A 127 5.43 2.35 35.10
CA ASP A 127 6.78 1.98 34.70
C ASP A 127 6.82 0.60 34.04
N MET A 128 7.79 0.43 33.15
CA MET A 128 8.17 -0.87 32.61
C MET A 128 9.32 -1.43 33.45
N VAL A 129 9.27 -2.72 33.78
CA VAL A 129 10.31 -3.37 34.58
C VAL A 129 10.83 -4.63 33.91
N THR A 130 12.12 -4.90 34.08
CA THR A 130 12.81 -6.10 33.56
C THR A 130 13.44 -6.93 34.69
N PRO A 131 13.45 -8.27 34.60
CA PRO A 131 14.00 -9.11 35.66
C PRO A 131 15.53 -9.22 35.58
N VAL A 132 16.18 -9.06 36.72
CA VAL A 132 17.62 -9.29 36.93
C VAL A 132 17.81 -10.22 38.14
N VAL A 133 19.01 -10.78 38.32
CA VAL A 133 19.37 -11.59 39.50
C VAL A 133 20.56 -10.99 40.24
N ASP A 134 20.53 -11.04 41.57
CA ASP A 134 21.68 -10.66 42.39
C ASP A 134 22.67 -11.83 42.58
N LYS A 135 23.76 -11.59 43.32
CA LYS A 135 24.80 -12.59 43.65
C LYS A 135 24.26 -13.81 44.42
N ASN A 136 23.16 -13.66 45.14
CA ASN A 136 22.49 -14.75 45.84
C ASN A 136 21.44 -15.45 44.97
N ASN A 137 21.43 -15.16 43.66
CA ASN A 137 20.48 -15.67 42.68
C ASN A 137 19.01 -15.30 43.01
N LYS A 138 18.81 -14.20 43.75
CA LYS A 138 17.48 -13.67 44.02
C LYS A 138 17.05 -12.75 42.89
N MET A 139 15.82 -12.92 42.41
CA MET A 139 15.25 -12.12 41.33
C MET A 139 14.81 -10.74 41.82
N HIS A 140 15.17 -9.70 41.06
CA HIS A 140 14.73 -8.32 41.25
C HIS A 140 14.12 -7.78 39.95
N TRP A 141 13.20 -6.83 40.07
CA TRP A 141 12.56 -6.17 38.93
C TRP A 141 12.97 -4.71 38.92
N LEU A 142 13.81 -4.33 37.96
CA LEU A 142 14.32 -2.97 37.85
C LEU A 142 13.53 -2.20 36.80
N ASP A 143 13.26 -0.92 37.05
CA ASP A 143 12.85 0.04 36.02
C ASP A 143 14.08 0.56 35.23
N PRO A 144 13.89 1.28 34.11
CA PRO A 144 15.02 1.73 33.28
C PRO A 144 16.01 2.64 34.00
N ILE A 145 15.56 3.45 34.96
CA ILE A 145 16.40 4.38 35.72
C ILE A 145 17.26 3.60 36.72
N GLN A 146 16.64 2.66 37.44
CA GLN A 146 17.34 1.75 38.35
C GLN A 146 18.36 0.89 37.61
N PHE A 147 17.98 0.34 36.45
CA PHE A 147 18.87 -0.44 35.60
C PHE A 147 20.06 0.38 35.10
N PHE A 148 19.82 1.61 34.64
CA PHE A 148 20.87 2.52 34.18
C PHE A 148 21.91 2.86 35.27
N ASN A 149 21.43 3.01 36.51
CA ASN A 149 22.26 3.34 37.68
C ASN A 149 22.90 2.12 38.36
N SER A 150 22.63 0.91 37.89
CA SER A 150 23.20 -0.34 38.43
C SER A 150 24.33 -0.86 37.54
N LYS A 151 25.30 -1.55 38.13
CA LYS A 151 26.34 -2.30 37.39
C LYS A 151 25.79 -3.66 37.02
N ILE A 152 25.48 -3.85 35.74
CA ILE A 152 24.78 -5.05 35.24
C ILE A 152 25.75 -5.96 34.48
N GLY A 153 25.97 -7.18 34.96
CA GLY A 153 26.68 -8.22 34.21
C GLY A 153 25.82 -8.84 33.10
N PHE A 154 26.43 -9.19 31.97
CA PHE A 154 25.71 -9.84 30.86
C PHE A 154 25.36 -11.30 31.19
N PRO A 155 24.34 -11.89 30.52
CA PRO A 155 23.86 -13.24 30.85
C PRO A 155 24.87 -14.37 30.68
N ASP A 156 25.84 -14.20 29.78
CA ASP A 156 26.90 -15.15 29.48
C ASP A 156 28.14 -15.00 30.39
N GLN A 157 28.10 -14.06 31.32
CA GLN A 157 29.24 -13.69 32.16
C GLN A 157 29.14 -14.23 33.60
N TYR A 158 28.13 -15.06 33.88
CA TYR A 158 27.96 -15.71 35.18
C TYR A 158 27.36 -17.11 35.04
N ASP A 159 27.55 -17.91 36.08
CA ASP A 159 26.87 -19.20 36.25
C ASP A 159 26.30 -19.31 37.67
N VAL A 160 25.37 -20.23 37.88
CA VAL A 160 24.77 -20.49 39.19
C VAL A 160 25.49 -21.68 39.84
N VAL A 161 26.40 -21.37 40.76
CA VAL A 161 27.18 -22.38 41.51
C VAL A 161 26.72 -22.40 42.96
N ASN A 162 26.32 -23.58 43.46
CA ASN A 162 25.78 -23.75 44.81
C ASN A 162 24.60 -22.79 45.12
N GLY A 163 23.75 -22.56 44.12
CA GLY A 163 22.59 -21.67 44.23
C GLY A 163 22.92 -20.17 44.21
N LYS A 164 24.18 -19.77 44.04
CA LYS A 164 24.62 -18.36 43.96
C LYS A 164 25.09 -18.01 42.55
N ALA A 165 24.79 -16.80 42.10
CA ALA A 165 25.30 -16.28 40.84
C ALA A 165 26.76 -15.85 41.02
N LYS A 166 27.68 -16.54 40.32
CA LYS A 166 29.12 -16.28 40.36
C LYS A 166 29.63 -15.98 38.96
N GLY A 167 30.42 -14.92 38.81
CA GLY A 167 31.05 -14.60 37.53
C GLY A 167 31.93 -15.75 37.03
N ILE A 168 31.94 -15.96 35.70
CA ILE A 168 32.76 -17.00 35.06
C ILE A 168 34.27 -16.76 35.19
N SER A 169 34.66 -15.50 35.46
CA SER A 169 36.03 -15.04 35.67
C SER A 169 36.09 -13.95 36.74
N ASN A 170 37.29 -13.64 37.21
CA ASN A 170 37.51 -12.57 38.20
C ASN A 170 37.07 -11.20 37.68
N GLU A 171 37.23 -10.96 36.38
CA GLU A 171 36.74 -9.78 35.67
C GLU A 171 35.78 -10.19 34.57
N ILE A 172 34.67 -9.49 34.43
CA ILE A 172 33.59 -9.83 33.51
C ILE A 172 33.07 -8.61 32.75
N LYS A 173 32.52 -8.86 31.56
CA LYS A 173 31.87 -7.82 30.76
C LYS A 173 30.55 -7.41 31.42
N SER A 174 30.35 -6.11 31.55
CA SER A 174 29.21 -5.50 32.22
C SER A 174 28.76 -4.22 31.51
N MET A 175 27.60 -3.71 31.89
CA MET A 175 27.08 -2.43 31.49
C MET A 175 26.85 -1.55 32.72
N TYR A 176 27.29 -0.29 32.65
CA TYR A 176 27.00 0.72 33.67
C TYR A 176 26.85 2.09 33.00
N LYS A 177 25.78 2.82 33.32
CA LYS A 177 25.46 4.13 32.70
C LYS A 177 25.55 4.10 31.17
N SER A 178 24.99 3.05 30.56
CA SER A 178 24.98 2.80 29.11
C SER A 178 26.36 2.62 28.44
N LYS A 179 27.41 2.38 29.23
CA LYS A 179 28.76 2.07 28.72
C LYS A 179 29.07 0.60 28.96
N ASN A 180 29.62 -0.07 27.95
CA ASN A 180 30.22 -1.38 28.11
C ASN A 180 31.54 -1.21 28.87
N ILE A 181 31.67 -1.90 29.99
CA ILE A 181 32.84 -1.85 30.88
C ILE A 181 33.21 -3.27 31.33
N THR A 182 34.45 -3.44 31.73
CA THR A 182 34.90 -4.65 32.44
C THR A 182 34.94 -4.33 33.93
N LEU A 183 34.36 -5.20 34.75
CA LEU A 183 34.32 -5.06 36.21
C LEU A 183 34.79 -6.34 36.87
N ALA A 184 35.38 -6.23 38.06
CA ALA A 184 35.56 -7.41 38.90
C ALA A 184 34.20 -8.02 39.21
N SER A 185 34.07 -9.36 39.16
CA SER A 185 32.78 -10.04 39.39
C SER A 185 32.18 -9.70 40.76
N LYS A 186 33.01 -9.37 41.75
CA LYS A 186 32.59 -8.92 43.08
C LYS A 186 31.93 -7.54 43.09
N ASP A 187 32.15 -6.72 42.07
CA ASP A 187 31.69 -5.33 41.98
C ASP A 187 30.42 -5.17 41.15
N VAL A 188 29.91 -6.26 40.55
CA VAL A 188 28.62 -6.29 39.84
C VAL A 188 27.47 -6.27 40.84
N ASP A 189 26.43 -5.48 40.56
CA ASP A 189 25.26 -5.38 41.43
C ASP A 189 24.26 -6.49 41.09
N TYR A 190 23.95 -6.61 39.79
CA TYR A 190 23.01 -7.59 39.26
C TYR A 190 23.51 -8.18 37.94
N TYR A 191 22.93 -9.31 37.55
CA TYR A 191 23.11 -9.93 36.25
C TYR A 191 21.79 -9.95 35.49
N LEU A 192 21.85 -9.74 34.17
CA LEU A 192 20.71 -10.05 33.30
C LEU A 192 20.45 -11.56 33.36
N ARG A 193 19.22 -11.93 33.71
CA ARG A 193 18.85 -13.31 34.06
C ARG A 193 19.09 -14.33 32.95
N SER A 194 18.92 -13.92 31.70
CA SER A 194 19.01 -14.82 30.54
C SER A 194 19.19 -14.01 29.26
N PRO A 195 19.85 -14.56 28.21
CA PRO A 195 19.88 -13.94 26.90
C PRO A 195 18.50 -13.65 26.32
N ARG A 196 17.51 -14.46 26.66
CA ARG A 196 16.13 -14.37 26.13
C ARG A 196 15.37 -13.15 26.64
N THR A 197 15.79 -12.59 27.77
CA THR A 197 15.30 -11.32 28.33
C THR A 197 15.62 -10.13 27.40
N MET A 198 16.55 -10.29 26.46
CA MET A 198 16.93 -9.24 25.49
C MET A 198 16.04 -9.22 24.24
N PHE A 199 15.16 -10.21 24.04
CA PHE A 199 14.42 -10.39 22.79
C PHE A 199 12.92 -10.57 23.03
N SER A 200 12.10 -10.21 22.03
CA SER A 200 10.65 -10.40 22.05
C SER A 200 10.26 -11.87 21.81
N PHE A 201 8.96 -12.19 21.90
CA PHE A 201 8.45 -13.53 21.61
C PHE A 201 8.82 -14.06 20.21
N PRO A 202 8.54 -13.33 19.10
CA PRO A 202 8.88 -13.84 17.77
C PRO A 202 10.39 -14.00 17.54
N SER A 203 11.21 -13.13 18.11
CA SER A 203 12.68 -13.24 18.01
C SER A 203 13.21 -14.46 18.78
N ASN A 204 12.66 -14.75 19.97
CA ASN A 204 13.05 -15.92 20.74
C ASN A 204 12.62 -17.26 20.11
N LEU A 205 11.68 -17.26 19.17
CA LEU A 205 11.27 -18.46 18.41
C LEU A 205 12.26 -18.83 17.28
N VAL A 206 13.27 -18.01 17.01
CA VAL A 206 14.32 -18.30 16.04
C VAL A 206 15.40 -19.15 16.74
N PRO A 207 15.58 -20.44 16.40
CA PRO A 207 16.66 -21.25 16.96
C PRO A 207 18.02 -20.77 16.46
N PHE A 208 19.09 -20.98 17.22
CA PHE A 208 20.44 -20.57 16.82
C PHE A 208 20.51 -19.08 16.41
N LEU A 209 19.81 -18.24 17.16
CA LEU A 209 19.68 -16.82 16.87
C LEU A 209 21.04 -16.13 16.73
N GLN A 210 22.02 -16.54 17.54
CA GLN A 210 23.40 -16.04 17.50
C GLN A 210 24.16 -16.35 16.20
N ASN A 211 23.71 -17.35 15.43
CA ASN A 211 24.29 -17.76 14.15
C ASN A 211 23.54 -17.17 12.95
N THR A 212 22.72 -16.14 13.18
CA THR A 212 21.92 -15.46 12.16
C THR A 212 22.15 -13.96 12.24
N GLN A 213 22.53 -13.35 11.11
CA GLN A 213 22.71 -11.90 11.02
C GLN A 213 21.42 -11.15 11.43
N ALA A 214 21.58 -10.06 12.18
CA ALA A 214 20.49 -9.37 12.87
C ALA A 214 19.31 -8.98 11.95
N ASN A 215 19.57 -8.43 10.76
CA ASN A 215 18.49 -8.05 9.83
C ASN A 215 17.70 -9.26 9.34
N ARG A 216 18.38 -10.41 9.13
CA ARG A 216 17.73 -11.67 8.77
C ARG A 216 16.98 -12.29 9.95
N ALA A 217 17.52 -12.21 11.16
CA ALA A 217 16.83 -12.65 12.35
C ALA A 217 15.53 -11.86 12.60
N GLY A 218 15.58 -10.52 12.52
CA GLY A 218 14.39 -9.66 12.61
C GLY A 218 13.39 -9.92 11.48
N THR A 219 13.87 -10.31 10.30
CA THR A 219 13.01 -10.77 9.19
C THR A 219 12.34 -12.11 9.50
N GLY A 220 13.10 -13.09 10.01
CA GLY A 220 12.57 -14.38 10.44
C GLY A 220 11.50 -14.24 11.52
N ALA A 221 11.77 -13.45 12.56
CA ALA A 221 10.83 -13.14 13.63
C ALA A 221 9.49 -12.59 13.09
N ARG A 222 9.54 -11.66 12.13
CA ARG A 222 8.33 -11.11 11.49
C ARG A 222 7.61 -12.11 10.59
N MET A 223 8.34 -12.99 9.90
CA MET A 223 7.77 -14.01 9.03
C MET A 223 7.02 -15.09 9.81
N ILE A 224 7.50 -15.45 11.00
CA ILE A 224 6.76 -16.31 11.94
C ILE A 224 5.37 -15.71 12.24
N GLY A 225 5.28 -14.40 12.46
CA GLY A 225 4.00 -13.70 12.63
C GLY A 225 3.11 -13.62 11.38
N GLN A 226 3.64 -13.91 10.19
CA GLN A 226 2.91 -13.92 8.92
C GLN A 226 2.53 -15.34 8.45
N ALA A 227 2.95 -16.37 9.19
CA ALA A 227 2.67 -17.75 8.88
C ALA A 227 1.17 -18.06 8.99
N MET A 228 0.65 -18.79 8.00
CA MET A 228 -0.72 -19.28 7.99
C MET A 228 -0.82 -20.63 8.70
N THR A 229 -2.03 -21.02 9.10
CA THR A 229 -2.27 -22.41 9.50
C THR A 229 -2.13 -23.32 8.28
N LEU A 230 -1.65 -24.55 8.49
CA LEU A 230 -1.60 -25.60 7.47
C LEU A 230 -2.54 -26.73 7.88
N ASP A 231 -3.14 -27.40 6.90
CA ASP A 231 -4.03 -28.54 7.19
C ASP A 231 -3.22 -29.72 7.79
N ALA A 232 -2.01 -29.94 7.27
CA ALA A 232 -1.09 -30.96 7.74
C ALA A 232 -0.02 -30.41 8.72
N LYS A 233 -0.36 -29.40 9.54
CA LYS A 233 0.54 -28.74 10.50
C LYS A 233 1.30 -29.72 11.41
N GLU A 234 2.52 -29.37 11.78
CA GLU A 234 3.34 -30.09 12.77
C GLU A 234 4.05 -29.10 13.69
N PRO A 235 4.35 -29.48 14.94
CA PRO A 235 5.34 -28.80 15.75
C PRO A 235 6.74 -28.89 15.14
N PRO A 236 7.59 -27.86 15.29
CA PRO A 236 8.98 -27.94 14.84
C PRO A 236 9.77 -29.00 15.62
N LEU A 237 10.61 -29.76 14.91
CA LEU A 237 11.54 -30.72 15.50
C LEU A 237 12.64 -30.03 16.32
N VAL A 238 13.05 -28.83 15.91
CA VAL A 238 14.03 -28.01 16.63
C VAL A 238 13.29 -26.89 17.35
N ARG A 239 13.39 -26.83 18.68
CA ARG A 239 12.60 -25.89 19.52
C ARG A 239 13.50 -25.01 20.36
N THR A 240 12.95 -23.91 20.85
CA THR A 240 13.71 -22.91 21.61
C THR A 240 13.38 -23.01 23.10
N TYR A 241 14.42 -23.21 23.92
CA TYR A 241 14.26 -23.37 25.36
C TYR A 241 13.65 -22.12 26.00
N ARG A 242 12.71 -22.31 26.94
CA ARG A 242 12.15 -21.22 27.77
C ARG A 242 12.39 -21.49 29.26
N THR A 243 12.01 -22.66 29.75
CA THR A 243 12.26 -23.13 31.12
C THR A 243 12.62 -24.62 31.10
N SER A 244 13.02 -25.17 32.25
CA SER A 244 13.33 -26.61 32.37
C SER A 244 12.15 -27.53 32.03
N LYS A 245 10.92 -26.99 31.97
CA LYS A 245 9.68 -27.73 31.69
C LYS A 245 8.96 -27.27 30.42
N SER A 246 9.46 -26.28 29.68
CA SER A 246 8.75 -25.73 28.51
C SER A 246 9.65 -25.03 27.50
N THR A 247 9.21 -25.01 26.25
CA THR A 247 9.79 -24.23 25.14
C THR A 247 8.98 -22.94 24.88
N TYR A 248 9.49 -22.04 24.03
CA TYR A 248 8.68 -20.91 23.55
C TYR A 248 7.54 -21.39 22.66
N GLU A 249 7.75 -22.47 21.90
CA GLU A 249 6.72 -23.11 21.10
C GLU A 249 5.57 -23.63 21.98
N ASP A 250 5.85 -24.24 23.13
CA ASP A 250 4.82 -24.69 24.09
C ASP A 250 4.06 -23.51 24.73
N MET A 251 4.75 -22.40 24.97
CA MET A 251 4.09 -21.19 25.50
C MET A 251 3.10 -20.60 24.50
N LEU A 252 3.53 -20.47 23.24
CA LEU A 252 2.78 -19.76 22.21
C LEU A 252 1.70 -20.63 21.57
N GLY A 253 1.89 -21.95 21.50
CA GLY A 253 0.85 -22.88 21.07
C GLY A 253 -0.34 -22.90 22.04
N GLY A 254 -0.08 -22.98 23.35
CA GLY A 254 -1.11 -22.89 24.40
C GLY A 254 -1.52 -21.46 24.78
N TYR A 255 -1.16 -20.43 23.99
CA TYR A 255 -1.43 -19.04 24.34
C TYR A 255 -2.92 -18.71 24.29
N LEU A 256 -3.61 -19.19 23.24
CA LEU A 256 -5.04 -18.95 23.02
C LEU A 256 -5.92 -20.14 23.43
N ASN A 257 -5.32 -21.30 23.74
CA ASN A 257 -6.08 -22.47 24.15
C ASN A 257 -6.63 -22.30 25.58
N PRO A 258 -7.86 -22.79 25.86
CA PRO A 258 -8.38 -22.87 27.22
C PRO A 258 -7.44 -23.67 28.14
N LYS A 259 -7.19 -23.14 29.32
CA LYS A 259 -6.35 -23.77 30.35
C LYS A 259 -6.78 -23.39 31.76
N LEU A 260 -6.45 -24.27 32.70
CA LEU A 260 -6.56 -23.96 34.13
C LEU A 260 -5.44 -23.01 34.57
N ALA A 261 -5.69 -22.25 35.63
CA ALA A 261 -4.68 -21.39 36.23
C ALA A 261 -3.63 -22.25 36.95
N ILE A 262 -2.41 -21.72 37.06
CA ILE A 262 -1.31 -22.42 37.74
C ILE A 262 -1.74 -22.78 39.17
N GLY A 263 -1.56 -24.06 39.55
CA GLY A 263 -1.95 -24.60 40.85
C GLY A 263 -3.40 -25.10 40.93
N GLU A 264 -4.25 -24.82 39.93
CA GLU A 264 -5.57 -25.43 39.86
C GLU A 264 -5.49 -26.87 39.32
N THR A 265 -6.25 -27.76 39.96
CA THR A 265 -6.51 -29.13 39.52
C THR A 265 -8.02 -29.39 39.55
N GLY A 266 -8.50 -30.30 38.71
CA GLY A 266 -9.92 -30.62 38.66
C GLY A 266 -10.22 -31.88 37.84
N THR A 267 -11.51 -32.16 37.67
CA THR A 267 -12.02 -33.24 36.82
C THR A 267 -12.98 -32.68 35.79
N VAL A 268 -12.84 -33.08 34.52
CA VAL A 268 -13.74 -32.66 33.44
C VAL A 268 -15.12 -33.22 33.73
N GLN A 269 -16.12 -32.36 33.83
CA GLN A 269 -17.49 -32.73 34.16
C GLN A 269 -18.33 -32.90 32.90
N ALA A 270 -18.24 -31.94 31.98
CA ALA A 270 -19.02 -31.90 30.75
C ALA A 270 -18.29 -31.09 29.69
N ILE A 271 -18.57 -31.41 28.42
CA ILE A 271 -18.06 -30.69 27.25
C ILE A 271 -19.27 -30.41 26.35
N ASP A 272 -19.47 -29.15 25.97
CA ASP A 272 -20.47 -28.71 25.00
C ASP A 272 -19.80 -27.98 23.82
N ASP A 273 -20.59 -27.40 22.90
CA ASP A 273 -20.08 -26.69 21.72
C ASP A 273 -19.31 -25.41 22.06
N LYS A 274 -19.51 -24.84 23.25
CA LYS A 274 -18.95 -23.54 23.66
C LYS A 274 -17.99 -23.63 24.82
N TYR A 275 -18.06 -24.66 25.65
CA TYR A 275 -17.35 -24.74 26.92
C TYR A 275 -16.90 -26.15 27.29
N ILE A 276 -15.72 -26.21 27.90
CA ILE A 276 -15.30 -27.33 28.76
C ILE A 276 -15.61 -26.94 30.20
N SER A 277 -16.44 -27.71 30.88
CA SER A 277 -16.79 -27.53 32.29
C SER A 277 -15.90 -28.41 33.16
N VAL A 278 -15.04 -27.81 33.97
CA VAL A 278 -14.14 -28.50 34.89
C VAL A 278 -14.59 -28.28 36.33
N LYS A 279 -14.86 -29.37 37.06
CA LYS A 279 -15.08 -29.32 38.52
C LYS A 279 -13.71 -29.28 39.19
N LEU A 280 -13.34 -28.12 39.73
CA LEU A 280 -12.07 -27.96 40.44
C LEU A 280 -12.08 -28.75 41.74
N SER A 281 -10.89 -29.07 42.25
CA SER A 281 -10.71 -29.69 43.57
C SER A 281 -11.32 -28.88 44.72
N SER A 282 -11.54 -27.56 44.51
CA SER A 282 -12.27 -26.68 45.43
C SER A 282 -13.80 -26.84 45.40
N GLY A 283 -14.34 -27.71 44.54
CA GLY A 283 -15.77 -27.91 44.34
C GLY A 283 -16.43 -26.94 43.35
N LYS A 284 -15.76 -25.83 42.97
CA LYS A 284 -16.28 -24.87 41.99
C LYS A 284 -16.22 -25.42 40.55
N ILE A 285 -17.24 -25.14 39.76
CA ILE A 285 -17.26 -25.46 38.32
C ILE A 285 -16.70 -24.26 37.54
N LYS A 286 -15.65 -24.49 36.77
CA LYS A 286 -15.03 -23.50 35.89
C LYS A 286 -15.38 -23.83 34.44
N LYS A 287 -15.99 -22.88 33.73
CA LYS A 287 -16.28 -22.99 32.30
C LYS A 287 -15.16 -22.35 31.49
N LEU A 288 -14.55 -23.13 30.61
CA LEU A 288 -13.46 -22.69 29.74
C LEU A 288 -13.96 -22.64 28.30
N GLY A 289 -13.92 -21.45 27.68
CA GLY A 289 -14.49 -21.22 26.35
C GLY A 289 -13.75 -21.92 25.21
N LEU A 290 -14.51 -22.36 24.21
CA LEU A 290 -14.05 -22.92 22.95
C LEU A 290 -14.25 -21.92 21.80
N TYR A 291 -13.35 -21.96 20.82
CA TYR A 291 -13.50 -21.26 19.55
C TYR A 291 -13.98 -22.23 18.47
N ASN A 292 -15.00 -21.84 17.70
CA ASN A 292 -15.48 -22.58 16.52
C ASN A 292 -15.49 -21.60 15.35
N ASP A 293 -14.62 -21.83 14.35
CA ASP A 293 -14.46 -20.97 13.17
C ASP A 293 -14.43 -19.45 13.48
N PHE A 294 -13.78 -19.05 14.58
CA PHE A 294 -13.76 -17.65 15.01
C PHE A 294 -12.86 -16.82 14.08
N PRO A 295 -13.37 -15.81 13.35
CA PRO A 295 -12.59 -15.08 12.37
C PRO A 295 -11.52 -14.18 12.98
N LEU A 296 -10.33 -14.17 12.37
CA LEU A 296 -9.24 -13.23 12.66
C LEU A 296 -9.14 -12.15 11.55
N ASN A 297 -8.51 -11.01 11.86
CA ASN A 297 -8.47 -9.85 10.96
C ASN A 297 -7.77 -10.05 9.60
N GLN A 298 -6.99 -11.11 9.38
CA GLN A 298 -6.21 -11.35 8.14
C GLN A 298 -6.54 -12.71 7.52
N ASP A 299 -7.83 -13.03 7.46
CA ASP A 299 -8.40 -14.24 6.84
C ASP A 299 -7.95 -15.57 7.49
N GLY A 300 -7.35 -15.48 8.67
CA GLY A 300 -7.16 -16.62 9.58
C GLY A 300 -8.40 -16.84 10.44
N TYR A 301 -8.41 -17.92 11.21
CA TYR A 301 -9.50 -18.24 12.13
C TYR A 301 -8.96 -18.99 13.35
N LEU A 302 -9.72 -19.07 14.44
CA LEU A 302 -9.44 -19.94 15.58
C LEU A 302 -10.49 -21.03 15.65
N ASP A 303 -10.03 -22.25 15.78
CA ASP A 303 -10.87 -23.42 15.94
C ASP A 303 -10.27 -24.33 17.01
N SER A 304 -11.10 -24.84 17.92
CA SER A 304 -10.66 -25.62 19.09
C SER A 304 -11.06 -27.08 18.92
N THR A 305 -10.08 -27.97 18.95
CA THR A 305 -10.32 -29.42 18.98
C THR A 305 -10.10 -29.92 20.40
N VAL A 306 -11.13 -30.49 21.01
CA VAL A 306 -11.07 -30.99 22.39
C VAL A 306 -10.25 -32.29 22.45
N LEU A 307 -9.31 -32.36 23.40
CA LEU A 307 -8.42 -33.52 23.61
C LEU A 307 -8.79 -34.37 24.83
N VAL A 308 -9.64 -33.85 25.71
CA VAL A 308 -10.08 -34.49 26.95
C VAL A 308 -11.52 -34.98 26.85
N LYS A 309 -11.92 -35.89 27.74
CA LYS A 309 -13.29 -36.40 27.86
C LYS A 309 -13.84 -36.21 29.28
N PRO A 310 -15.17 -36.25 29.48
CA PRO A 310 -15.74 -36.24 30.82
C PRO A 310 -15.16 -37.36 31.69
N GLY A 311 -14.79 -37.03 32.92
CA GLY A 311 -14.11 -37.93 33.86
C GLY A 311 -12.59 -37.77 33.93
N ASP A 312 -11.95 -37.11 32.95
CA ASP A 312 -10.50 -36.92 32.96
C ASP A 312 -10.07 -35.98 34.09
N LYS A 313 -9.00 -36.35 34.81
CA LYS A 313 -8.33 -35.48 35.78
C LYS A 313 -7.37 -34.56 35.05
N VAL A 314 -7.47 -33.25 35.31
CA VAL A 314 -6.74 -32.22 34.58
C VAL A 314 -6.13 -31.20 35.53
N ASP A 315 -5.03 -30.59 35.10
CA ASP A 315 -4.34 -29.53 35.82
C ASP A 315 -3.89 -28.41 34.87
N SER A 316 -3.15 -27.43 35.40
CA SER A 316 -2.60 -26.31 34.62
C SER A 316 -1.62 -26.69 33.50
N THR A 317 -1.11 -27.93 33.48
CA THR A 317 -0.17 -28.43 32.46
C THR A 317 -0.85 -29.30 31.40
N THR A 318 -2.07 -29.78 31.69
CA THR A 318 -2.82 -30.65 30.80
C THR A 318 -3.32 -29.90 29.57
N ALA A 319 -3.16 -30.47 28.37
CA ALA A 319 -3.72 -29.92 27.14
C ALA A 319 -5.20 -30.29 27.03
N LEU A 320 -6.08 -29.32 27.31
CA LEU A 320 -7.52 -29.53 27.21
C LEU A 320 -8.01 -29.53 25.77
N THR A 321 -7.39 -28.68 24.95
CA THR A 321 -7.65 -28.56 23.52
C THR A 321 -6.35 -28.36 22.76
N GLU A 322 -6.42 -28.62 21.46
CA GLU A 322 -5.52 -28.01 20.49
C GLU A 322 -6.28 -27.01 19.62
N SER A 323 -5.54 -26.24 18.84
CA SER A 323 -6.10 -25.30 17.87
C SER A 323 -5.60 -25.57 16.47
N ASN A 324 -6.15 -24.88 15.47
CA ASN A 324 -5.57 -24.86 14.13
C ASN A 324 -4.14 -24.28 14.06
N TYR A 325 -3.56 -23.79 15.16
CA TYR A 325 -2.15 -23.35 15.23
C TYR A 325 -1.32 -24.11 16.28
N SER A 326 -1.84 -25.18 16.88
CA SER A 326 -1.13 -25.97 17.87
C SER A 326 -1.39 -27.47 17.71
N GLN A 327 -0.49 -28.29 18.23
CA GLN A 327 -0.74 -29.70 18.48
C GLN A 327 -0.55 -29.92 19.98
N GLY A 328 -1.64 -30.21 20.69
CA GLY A 328 -1.72 -29.96 22.13
C GLY A 328 -1.33 -28.53 22.48
N HIS A 329 -0.32 -28.36 23.32
CA HIS A 329 0.22 -27.05 23.74
C HIS A 329 1.35 -26.52 22.86
N THR A 330 1.90 -27.31 21.94
CA THR A 330 3.04 -26.87 21.14
C THR A 330 2.60 -26.17 19.86
N LEU A 331 3.19 -25.01 19.57
CA LEU A 331 2.94 -24.23 18.35
C LEU A 331 3.22 -25.06 17.08
N ALA A 332 2.24 -25.12 16.18
CA ALA A 332 2.27 -25.84 14.92
C ALA A 332 1.67 -24.96 13.80
N ILE A 333 2.53 -24.26 13.08
CA ILE A 333 2.20 -23.23 12.06
C ILE A 333 2.97 -23.46 10.76
N GLY A 334 3.51 -24.66 10.59
CA GLY A 334 4.42 -25.05 9.53
C GLY A 334 4.52 -26.58 9.48
N LYS A 335 5.50 -27.07 8.72
CA LYS A 335 5.76 -28.49 8.49
C LYS A 335 7.25 -28.77 8.53
N ASN A 336 7.66 -29.94 9.04
CA ASN A 336 9.04 -30.38 8.96
C ASN A 336 9.27 -31.09 7.61
N LEU A 337 9.86 -30.37 6.64
CA LEU A 337 10.08 -30.86 5.28
C LEU A 337 11.53 -31.31 5.08
N THR A 338 11.74 -32.33 4.26
CA THR A 338 13.07 -32.77 3.84
C THR A 338 13.62 -31.80 2.81
N VAL A 339 14.62 -31.00 3.20
CA VAL A 339 15.25 -29.99 2.37
C VAL A 339 16.59 -30.51 1.85
N ALA A 340 16.88 -30.32 0.57
CA ALA A 340 18.22 -30.49 0.01
C ALA A 340 18.77 -29.17 -0.52
N TYR A 341 20.01 -28.85 -0.15
CA TYR A 341 20.71 -27.64 -0.61
C TYR A 341 21.52 -27.93 -1.88
N MET A 342 20.89 -27.77 -3.05
CA MET A 342 21.52 -27.96 -4.35
C MET A 342 20.90 -27.07 -5.43
N PRO A 343 21.67 -26.60 -6.44
CA PRO A 343 21.10 -25.99 -7.64
C PRO A 343 20.23 -27.01 -8.39
N TYR A 344 19.07 -26.60 -8.90
CA TYR A 344 18.18 -27.46 -9.67
C TYR A 344 17.68 -26.79 -10.95
N LYS A 345 18.35 -27.10 -12.07
CA LYS A 345 17.96 -26.72 -13.45
C LYS A 345 17.66 -25.22 -13.64
N GLY A 346 18.21 -24.36 -12.79
CA GLY A 346 17.94 -22.91 -12.77
C GLY A 346 16.63 -22.50 -12.11
N TYR A 347 15.69 -23.41 -11.81
CA TYR A 347 14.39 -23.05 -11.22
C TYR A 347 14.51 -22.47 -9.81
N ASN A 348 15.51 -22.88 -9.03
CA ASN A 348 15.80 -22.33 -7.70
C ASN A 348 16.86 -21.22 -7.69
N PHE A 349 16.96 -20.45 -8.78
CA PHE A 349 17.83 -19.27 -8.86
C PHE A 349 17.45 -18.21 -7.80
N GLU A 350 18.45 -17.60 -7.16
CA GLU A 350 18.28 -16.65 -6.04
C GLU A 350 17.36 -17.16 -4.91
N ASP A 351 16.15 -16.60 -4.82
CA ASP A 351 15.11 -16.90 -3.83
C ASP A 351 14.00 -17.79 -4.40
N GLY A 352 14.20 -18.34 -5.59
CA GLY A 352 13.36 -19.42 -6.11
C GLY A 352 13.55 -20.71 -5.31
N ALA A 353 12.45 -21.43 -5.06
CA ALA A 353 12.46 -22.79 -4.54
C ALA A 353 11.70 -23.73 -5.47
N VAL A 354 12.18 -24.97 -5.54
CA VAL A 354 11.45 -26.06 -6.19
C VAL A 354 10.93 -26.98 -5.10
N ILE A 355 9.65 -27.35 -5.18
CA ILE A 355 9.04 -28.29 -4.24
C ILE A 355 8.41 -29.45 -5.00
N THR A 356 8.17 -30.57 -4.32
CA THR A 356 7.39 -31.67 -4.88
C THR A 356 5.89 -31.43 -4.77
N ASP A 357 5.10 -32.16 -5.55
CA ASP A 357 3.64 -32.16 -5.46
C ASP A 357 3.16 -32.71 -4.10
N ASP A 358 3.87 -33.67 -3.50
CA ASP A 358 3.61 -34.14 -2.14
C ASP A 358 3.88 -33.05 -1.08
N ALA A 359 5.00 -32.32 -1.21
CA ALA A 359 5.26 -31.16 -0.36
C ALA A 359 4.19 -30.07 -0.54
N ALA A 360 3.74 -29.82 -1.77
CA ALA A 360 2.67 -28.87 -2.05
C ALA A 360 1.35 -29.27 -1.36
N LYS A 361 1.00 -30.56 -1.36
CA LYS A 361 -0.17 -31.09 -0.63
C LYS A 361 -0.03 -30.86 0.87
N LYS A 362 1.13 -31.18 1.47
CA LYS A 362 1.42 -30.95 2.90
C LYS A 362 1.37 -29.46 3.30
N LEU A 363 1.59 -28.56 2.34
CA LEU A 363 1.58 -27.10 2.51
C LEU A 363 0.23 -26.46 2.14
N SER A 364 -0.82 -27.26 1.93
CA SER A 364 -2.19 -26.76 1.78
C SER A 364 -2.67 -26.10 3.08
N HIS A 365 -3.59 -25.15 2.93
CA HIS A 365 -4.04 -24.33 4.04
C HIS A 365 -5.51 -23.97 3.92
N THR A 366 -6.19 -23.93 5.05
CA THR A 366 -7.57 -23.47 5.15
C THR A 366 -7.63 -22.02 5.60
N MET A 367 -8.54 -21.25 4.99
CA MET A 367 -8.81 -19.84 5.31
C MET A 367 -10.29 -19.63 5.60
N LEU A 368 -10.58 -18.60 6.39
CA LEU A 368 -11.94 -18.14 6.61
C LEU A 368 -12.11 -16.78 5.92
N HIS A 369 -12.77 -16.81 4.77
CA HIS A 369 -13.05 -15.63 3.95
C HIS A 369 -14.27 -14.89 4.47
N LYS A 370 -14.21 -13.56 4.41
CA LYS A 370 -15.31 -12.69 4.79
C LYS A 370 -15.79 -11.89 3.57
N ALA A 371 -16.94 -12.29 3.02
CA ALA A 371 -17.64 -11.47 2.03
C ALA A 371 -18.50 -10.44 2.77
N ASN A 372 -18.17 -9.16 2.59
CA ASN A 372 -18.87 -8.06 3.25
C ASN A 372 -19.72 -7.30 2.24
N ILE A 373 -21.02 -7.20 2.53
CA ILE A 373 -22.02 -6.58 1.67
C ILE A 373 -22.63 -5.40 2.42
N PHE A 374 -22.33 -4.20 1.94
CA PHE A 374 -22.97 -2.97 2.40
C PHE A 374 -24.23 -2.69 1.58
N TYR A 375 -25.32 -2.34 2.24
CA TYR A 375 -26.56 -1.97 1.55
C TYR A 375 -27.29 -0.80 2.23
N ASN A 376 -28.09 -0.06 1.44
CA ASN A 376 -29.00 0.96 1.97
C ASN A 376 -30.36 0.31 2.31
N PRO A 377 -30.79 0.27 3.59
CA PRO A 377 -32.05 -0.36 3.97
C PRO A 377 -33.31 0.23 3.33
N LYS A 378 -33.25 1.48 2.82
CA LYS A 378 -34.40 2.12 2.15
C LYS A 378 -34.54 1.68 0.69
N MET A 379 -33.43 1.52 0.00
CA MET A 379 -33.38 1.24 -1.44
C MET A 379 -33.30 -0.26 -1.75
N ALA A 380 -32.65 -1.03 -0.88
CA ALA A 380 -32.48 -2.46 -1.07
C ALA A 380 -33.79 -3.21 -0.84
N LYS A 381 -34.19 -4.06 -1.80
CA LYS A 381 -35.33 -4.97 -1.69
C LYS A 381 -34.79 -6.41 -1.69
N PHE A 382 -34.76 -7.00 -0.51
CA PHE A 382 -34.37 -8.39 -0.31
C PHE A 382 -35.57 -9.30 -0.55
N SER A 383 -35.61 -9.93 -1.72
CA SER A 383 -36.58 -10.95 -2.07
C SER A 383 -36.03 -11.73 -3.24
N LYS A 384 -35.75 -13.02 -3.01
CA LYS A 384 -35.24 -13.93 -4.02
C LYS A 384 -36.19 -14.07 -5.21
N GLU A 385 -37.49 -14.19 -4.93
CA GLU A 385 -38.55 -14.30 -5.96
C GLU A 385 -38.63 -13.05 -6.83
N LYS A 386 -38.64 -11.86 -6.21
CA LYS A 386 -38.61 -10.60 -6.97
C LYS A 386 -37.32 -10.47 -7.76
N PHE A 387 -36.17 -10.84 -7.21
CA PHE A 387 -34.91 -10.80 -7.93
C PHE A 387 -34.94 -11.71 -9.17
N ALA A 388 -35.37 -12.97 -9.01
CA ALA A 388 -35.48 -13.94 -10.10
C ALA A 388 -36.47 -13.49 -11.19
N ALA A 389 -37.57 -12.81 -10.82
CA ALA A 389 -38.52 -12.27 -11.78
C ALA A 389 -37.93 -11.16 -12.67
N TRP A 390 -37.00 -10.36 -12.13
CA TRP A 390 -36.35 -9.27 -12.88
C TRP A 390 -35.07 -9.70 -13.60
N TYR A 391 -34.35 -10.70 -13.07
CA TYR A 391 -33.07 -11.16 -13.57
C TYR A 391 -32.97 -12.70 -13.55
N PRO A 392 -33.77 -13.42 -14.37
CA PRO A 392 -33.87 -14.88 -14.32
C PRO A 392 -32.57 -15.59 -14.66
N ASP A 393 -31.76 -15.04 -15.58
CA ASP A 393 -30.54 -15.67 -16.08
C ASP A 393 -29.37 -15.71 -15.07
N ILE A 394 -29.49 -15.00 -13.94
CA ILE A 394 -28.41 -14.88 -12.95
C ILE A 394 -28.45 -16.04 -11.94
N LEU A 395 -29.64 -16.49 -11.55
CA LEU A 395 -29.81 -17.52 -10.54
C LEU A 395 -30.00 -18.87 -11.23
N THR A 396 -28.95 -19.69 -11.27
CA THR A 396 -29.08 -21.07 -11.73
C THR A 396 -30.04 -21.85 -10.81
N PRO A 397 -30.76 -22.87 -11.31
CA PRO A 397 -31.68 -23.66 -10.48
C PRO A 397 -31.01 -24.27 -9.24
N GLU A 398 -29.73 -24.65 -9.36
CA GLU A 398 -28.94 -25.21 -8.26
C GLU A 398 -28.58 -24.14 -7.23
N ASN A 399 -28.03 -23.00 -7.66
CA ASN A 399 -27.66 -21.92 -6.76
C ASN A 399 -28.89 -21.31 -6.05
N ASN A 400 -30.03 -21.21 -6.75
CA ASN A 400 -31.29 -20.70 -6.19
C ASN A 400 -31.80 -21.51 -4.97
N LYS A 401 -31.50 -22.82 -4.90
CA LYS A 401 -31.83 -23.68 -3.75
C LYS A 401 -30.94 -23.39 -2.53
N LYS A 402 -29.72 -22.89 -2.75
CA LYS A 402 -28.75 -22.57 -1.69
C LYS A 402 -29.07 -21.24 -1.00
N LEU A 403 -29.79 -20.32 -1.67
CA LEU A 403 -30.21 -19.02 -1.12
C LEU A 403 -31.51 -19.11 -0.28
N ASP A 404 -31.60 -18.29 0.76
CA ASP A 404 -32.81 -18.08 1.57
C ASP A 404 -33.86 -17.22 0.84
N SER A 405 -35.00 -16.93 1.48
CA SER A 405 -36.08 -16.12 0.87
C SER A 405 -35.67 -14.67 0.58
N ARG A 406 -34.65 -14.14 1.27
CA ARG A 406 -34.09 -12.79 1.09
C ARG A 406 -33.14 -12.71 -0.10
N GLY A 407 -32.68 -13.86 -0.61
CA GLY A 407 -31.67 -13.98 -1.65
C GLY A 407 -30.24 -14.04 -1.10
N ILE A 408 -30.06 -14.44 0.16
CA ILE A 408 -28.75 -14.57 0.83
C ILE A 408 -28.44 -16.05 1.02
N ILE A 409 -27.19 -16.47 0.82
CA ILE A 409 -26.75 -17.85 1.00
C ILE A 409 -27.01 -18.37 2.42
N LYS A 410 -27.44 -19.63 2.55
CA LYS A 410 -27.69 -20.29 3.84
C LYS A 410 -26.40 -20.85 4.46
N VAL A 411 -26.33 -20.82 5.79
CA VAL A 411 -25.25 -21.49 6.55
C VAL A 411 -25.27 -23.00 6.27
N GLY A 412 -24.08 -23.60 6.17
CA GLY A 412 -23.86 -25.02 5.86
C GLY A 412 -23.90 -25.39 4.38
N GLN A 413 -24.19 -24.44 3.47
CA GLN A 413 -24.15 -24.71 2.03
C GLN A 413 -22.72 -24.70 1.49
N THR A 414 -22.45 -25.58 0.53
CA THR A 414 -21.24 -25.52 -0.30
C THR A 414 -21.42 -24.48 -1.42
N ILE A 415 -20.38 -23.72 -1.68
CA ILE A 415 -20.35 -22.68 -2.72
C ILE A 415 -19.18 -22.95 -3.67
N ASP A 416 -19.46 -22.97 -4.96
CA ASP A 416 -18.48 -23.17 -6.03
C ASP A 416 -18.10 -21.84 -6.70
N PRO A 417 -16.92 -21.74 -7.33
CA PRO A 417 -16.49 -20.52 -8.02
C PRO A 417 -17.54 -19.97 -8.98
N GLY A 418 -17.85 -18.67 -8.85
CA GLY A 418 -18.83 -17.96 -9.68
C GLY A 418 -20.28 -18.06 -9.19
N GLU A 419 -20.58 -18.89 -8.19
CA GLU A 419 -21.92 -18.98 -7.62
C GLU A 419 -22.29 -17.74 -6.78
N VAL A 420 -23.59 -17.44 -6.69
CA VAL A 420 -24.10 -16.26 -5.98
C VAL A 420 -24.13 -16.52 -4.46
N LEU A 421 -23.54 -15.60 -3.71
CA LEU A 421 -23.59 -15.50 -2.24
C LEU A 421 -24.77 -14.64 -1.77
N ALA A 422 -25.08 -13.58 -2.52
CA ALA A 422 -26.24 -12.74 -2.27
C ALA A 422 -26.75 -12.07 -3.54
N ALA A 423 -28.07 -12.03 -3.73
CA ALA A 423 -28.74 -11.35 -4.82
C ALA A 423 -29.95 -10.58 -4.30
N PHE A 424 -29.95 -9.26 -4.49
CA PHE A 424 -31.06 -8.39 -4.13
C PHE A 424 -31.22 -7.22 -5.10
N LEU A 425 -32.41 -6.64 -5.14
CA LEU A 425 -32.72 -5.50 -5.99
C LEU A 425 -32.38 -4.18 -5.28
N VAL A 426 -31.91 -3.19 -6.02
CA VAL A 426 -31.69 -1.83 -5.53
C VAL A 426 -32.54 -0.87 -6.35
N GLU A 427 -33.45 -0.16 -5.69
CA GLU A 427 -34.28 0.87 -6.32
C GLU A 427 -33.41 2.04 -6.81
N LYS A 428 -33.50 2.40 -8.10
CA LYS A 428 -32.71 3.51 -8.68
C LYS A 428 -33.34 4.86 -8.36
N GLU A 429 -32.52 5.84 -8.00
CA GLU A 429 -32.92 7.26 -8.09
C GLU A 429 -32.81 7.69 -9.56
N LEU A 430 -33.92 8.20 -10.12
CA LEU A 430 -34.02 8.58 -11.53
C LEU A 430 -33.63 10.04 -11.70
N ASP A 431 -32.77 10.34 -12.67
CA ASP A 431 -32.53 11.73 -13.08
C ASP A 431 -33.63 12.27 -14.01
N GLU A 432 -33.61 13.57 -14.32
CA GLU A 432 -34.64 14.21 -15.16
C GLU A 432 -34.71 13.65 -16.58
N GLN A 433 -33.58 13.23 -17.16
CA GLN A 433 -33.52 12.66 -18.50
C GLN A 433 -34.05 11.22 -18.50
N GLU A 434 -33.70 10.44 -17.47
CA GLU A 434 -34.23 9.10 -17.23
C GLU A 434 -35.73 9.12 -16.92
N MET A 435 -36.21 10.12 -16.17
CA MET A 435 -37.63 10.34 -15.96
C MET A 435 -38.37 10.68 -17.26
N ALA A 436 -37.76 11.43 -18.18
CA ALA A 436 -38.31 11.71 -19.50
C ALA A 436 -38.32 10.44 -20.39
N LEU A 437 -37.25 9.64 -20.40
CA LEU A 437 -37.18 8.35 -21.08
C LEU A 437 -38.21 7.35 -20.53
N LYS A 438 -38.42 7.32 -19.21
CA LYS A 438 -39.46 6.53 -18.54
C LYS A 438 -40.87 6.95 -18.97
N LYS A 439 -41.10 8.24 -19.25
CA LYS A 439 -42.37 8.75 -19.81
C LYS A 439 -42.56 8.35 -21.28
N LEU A 440 -41.49 8.25 -22.06
CA LEU A 440 -41.51 7.85 -23.47
C LEU A 440 -41.74 6.34 -23.65
N ASN A 441 -41.17 5.47 -22.79
CA ASN A 441 -41.45 4.04 -22.82
C ASN A 441 -41.27 3.38 -21.43
N LYS A 442 -42.38 2.99 -20.80
CA LYS A 442 -42.39 2.31 -19.48
C LYS A 442 -41.79 0.90 -19.51
N PHE A 443 -41.82 0.21 -20.66
CA PHE A 443 -41.37 -1.19 -20.78
C PHE A 443 -39.84 -1.33 -20.93
N ILE A 444 -39.15 -0.28 -21.38
CA ILE A 444 -37.69 -0.30 -21.58
C ILE A 444 -36.94 0.19 -20.32
N PHE A 445 -37.64 0.81 -19.36
CA PHE A 445 -37.00 1.45 -18.22
C PHE A 445 -37.00 0.57 -16.95
N ASN A 446 -35.83 -0.01 -16.64
CA ASN A 446 -35.66 -0.87 -15.48
C ASN A 446 -35.44 -0.06 -14.18
N VAL A 447 -36.47 -0.01 -13.33
CA VAL A 447 -36.53 0.75 -12.05
C VAL A 447 -35.61 0.16 -10.97
N TYR A 448 -35.26 -1.12 -11.09
CA TYR A 448 -34.39 -1.81 -10.14
C TYR A 448 -33.04 -2.16 -10.78
N ALA A 449 -31.95 -1.76 -10.16
CA ALA A 449 -30.63 -2.31 -10.46
C ALA A 449 -30.45 -3.66 -9.72
N LYS A 450 -29.68 -4.58 -10.32
CA LYS A 450 -29.21 -5.78 -9.62
C LYS A 450 -28.04 -5.45 -8.71
N ASN A 451 -28.02 -6.02 -7.51
CA ASN A 451 -26.82 -6.15 -6.69
C ASN A 451 -26.58 -7.65 -6.44
N VAL A 452 -25.45 -8.15 -6.94
CA VAL A 452 -25.10 -9.56 -6.89
C VAL A 452 -23.68 -9.66 -6.37
N THR A 453 -23.51 -10.43 -5.29
CA THR A 453 -22.20 -10.83 -4.78
C THR A 453 -22.00 -12.29 -5.10
N ILE A 454 -20.89 -12.61 -5.75
CA ILE A 454 -20.51 -13.98 -6.14
C ILE A 454 -19.30 -14.43 -5.34
N TRP A 455 -19.10 -15.74 -5.26
CA TRP A 455 -17.85 -16.32 -4.80
C TRP A 455 -16.79 -16.19 -5.89
N ASP A 456 -15.79 -15.32 -5.68
CA ASP A 456 -14.76 -14.98 -6.67
C ASP A 456 -13.41 -15.68 -6.43
N GLU A 457 -13.37 -16.62 -5.48
CA GLU A 457 -12.23 -17.50 -5.25
C GLU A 457 -12.28 -18.74 -6.16
N GLU A 458 -11.12 -19.38 -6.37
CA GLU A 458 -10.99 -20.54 -7.27
C GLU A 458 -11.40 -21.87 -6.65
N GLU A 459 -11.40 -21.92 -5.32
CA GLU A 459 -11.64 -23.14 -4.57
C GLU A 459 -13.04 -23.07 -3.96
N SER A 460 -13.76 -24.18 -3.99
CA SER A 460 -15.07 -24.28 -3.35
C SER A 460 -14.94 -24.08 -1.83
N GLY A 461 -15.98 -23.50 -1.23
CA GLY A 461 -16.03 -23.22 0.20
C GLY A 461 -17.31 -23.70 0.86
N ILE A 462 -17.33 -23.68 2.18
CA ILE A 462 -18.51 -23.96 3.00
C ILE A 462 -18.86 -22.70 3.78
N VAL A 463 -20.13 -22.28 3.72
CA VAL A 463 -20.63 -21.13 4.48
C VAL A 463 -20.74 -21.51 5.95
N THR A 464 -19.92 -20.89 6.81
CA THR A 464 -19.89 -21.18 8.25
C THR A 464 -20.81 -20.27 9.06
N ASP A 465 -20.96 -19.01 8.64
CA ASP A 465 -21.84 -18.06 9.34
C ASP A 465 -22.33 -16.93 8.40
N VAL A 466 -23.50 -16.37 8.72
CA VAL A 466 -24.09 -15.21 8.07
C VAL A 466 -24.62 -14.24 9.12
N SER A 467 -23.95 -13.10 9.27
CA SER A 467 -24.29 -12.09 10.25
C SER A 467 -24.84 -10.83 9.58
N VAL A 468 -25.99 -10.33 10.05
CA VAL A 468 -26.60 -9.08 9.57
C VAL A 468 -26.54 -8.06 10.69
N THR A 469 -25.71 -7.02 10.52
CA THR A 469 -25.51 -5.97 11.53
C THR A 469 -25.77 -4.60 10.91
N GLY A 470 -26.91 -3.99 11.23
CA GLY A 470 -27.28 -2.65 10.76
C GLY A 470 -27.44 -2.58 9.23
N ARG A 471 -26.41 -2.06 8.54
CA ARG A 471 -26.36 -1.90 7.07
C ARG A 471 -25.40 -2.89 6.38
N ASN A 472 -24.89 -3.87 7.14
CA ASN A 472 -23.89 -4.83 6.69
C ASN A 472 -24.42 -6.25 6.77
N ILE A 473 -24.11 -7.04 5.74
CA ILE A 473 -24.22 -8.50 5.75
C ILE A 473 -22.80 -9.04 5.61
N ASP A 474 -22.37 -9.79 6.62
CA ASP A 474 -21.09 -10.50 6.63
C ASP A 474 -21.36 -11.98 6.42
N ILE A 475 -20.81 -12.54 5.35
CA ILE A 475 -20.89 -13.97 5.03
C ILE A 475 -19.49 -14.55 5.22
N TYR A 476 -19.36 -15.55 6.09
CA TYR A 476 -18.11 -16.24 6.39
C TYR A 476 -18.07 -17.57 5.63
N ILE A 477 -17.02 -17.78 4.83
CA ILE A 477 -16.83 -18.97 4.00
C ILE A 477 -15.47 -19.58 4.30
N LYS A 478 -15.48 -20.84 4.74
CA LYS A 478 -14.27 -21.63 4.98
C LYS A 478 -13.88 -22.38 3.71
N ALA A 479 -12.66 -22.18 3.23
CA ALA A 479 -12.17 -22.80 1.99
C ALA A 479 -10.72 -23.25 2.15
N THR A 480 -10.41 -24.43 1.61
CA THR A 480 -9.06 -25.01 1.61
C THR A 480 -8.37 -24.71 0.29
N HIS A 481 -7.17 -24.13 0.39
CA HIS A 481 -6.40 -23.64 -0.74
C HIS A 481 -5.13 -24.49 -0.91
N PRO A 482 -4.96 -25.16 -2.06
CA PRO A 482 -3.74 -25.91 -2.34
C PRO A 482 -2.55 -24.96 -2.45
N PHE A 483 -1.34 -25.49 -2.26
CA PHE A 483 -0.12 -24.73 -2.49
C PHE A 483 0.15 -24.60 -4.00
N LYS A 484 0.35 -23.37 -4.51
CA LYS A 484 0.53 -23.10 -5.94
C LYS A 484 1.90 -22.47 -6.26
N GLU A 485 2.35 -22.62 -7.50
CA GLU A 485 3.51 -21.85 -8.00
C GLU A 485 3.26 -20.34 -7.85
N GLY A 486 4.25 -19.62 -7.32
CA GLY A 486 4.16 -18.20 -6.96
C GLY A 486 3.79 -17.91 -5.50
N ASP A 487 3.37 -18.93 -4.73
CA ASP A 487 3.19 -18.81 -3.28
C ASP A 487 4.54 -18.70 -2.55
N LYS A 488 4.51 -18.08 -1.36
CA LYS A 488 5.70 -17.78 -0.57
C LYS A 488 5.87 -18.70 0.63
N LEU A 489 7.08 -19.26 0.74
CA LEU A 489 7.55 -20.04 1.88
C LEU A 489 8.61 -19.27 2.67
N SER A 490 8.78 -19.67 3.93
CA SER A 490 9.86 -19.16 4.77
C SER A 490 10.28 -20.21 5.80
N GLY A 491 11.59 -20.26 6.07
CA GLY A 491 12.08 -20.80 7.34
C GLY A 491 12.00 -19.74 8.45
N ARG A 492 12.62 -20.02 9.60
CA ARG A 492 12.66 -19.10 10.75
C ARG A 492 13.82 -18.10 10.73
N TYR A 493 14.64 -18.09 9.67
CA TYR A 493 15.96 -17.43 9.63
C TYR A 493 16.02 -16.25 8.65
N GLY A 494 14.87 -15.68 8.29
CA GLY A 494 14.75 -14.68 7.24
C GLY A 494 15.10 -15.20 5.84
N ASN A 495 15.17 -16.52 5.69
CA ASN A 495 15.22 -17.23 4.42
C ASN A 495 13.81 -17.32 3.85
N LYS A 496 13.56 -16.53 2.80
CA LYS A 496 12.28 -16.44 2.10
C LYS A 496 12.44 -17.07 0.73
N TYR A 497 11.42 -17.81 0.31
CA TYR A 497 11.42 -18.42 -1.01
C TYR A 497 10.08 -18.23 -1.70
N ILE A 498 10.12 -17.97 -3.00
CA ILE A 498 8.95 -18.15 -3.86
C ILE A 498 9.08 -19.49 -4.54
N VAL A 499 8.01 -20.27 -4.49
CA VAL A 499 7.98 -21.54 -5.20
C VAL A 499 7.82 -21.25 -6.69
N THR A 500 8.88 -21.51 -7.45
CA THR A 500 8.95 -21.24 -8.88
C THR A 500 8.46 -22.42 -9.69
N LYS A 501 8.61 -23.63 -9.14
CA LYS A 501 8.22 -24.87 -9.80
C LYS A 501 7.73 -25.89 -8.77
N ILE A 502 6.61 -26.54 -9.10
CA ILE A 502 6.17 -27.78 -8.44
C ILE A 502 6.48 -28.92 -9.39
N ILE A 503 7.25 -29.93 -8.94
CA ILE A 503 7.63 -31.11 -9.73
C ILE A 503 6.94 -32.37 -9.18
N PRO A 504 6.70 -33.40 -10.02
CA PRO A 504 6.28 -34.70 -9.52
C PRO A 504 7.29 -35.24 -8.50
N THR A 505 6.79 -35.85 -7.42
CA THR A 505 7.65 -36.44 -6.38
C THR A 505 8.60 -37.49 -6.97
N SER A 506 8.17 -38.25 -7.97
CA SER A 506 9.01 -39.21 -8.71
C SER A 506 10.24 -38.57 -9.37
N ASP A 507 10.12 -37.32 -9.83
CA ASP A 507 11.16 -36.59 -10.56
C ASP A 507 12.19 -35.92 -9.63
N ALA A 508 11.88 -35.81 -8.34
CA ALA A 508 12.78 -35.24 -7.35
C ALA A 508 13.98 -36.16 -7.10
N PRO A 509 15.14 -35.62 -6.69
CA PRO A 509 16.20 -36.46 -6.15
C PRO A 509 15.71 -37.26 -4.94
N HIS A 510 16.15 -38.52 -4.82
CA HIS A 510 15.77 -39.43 -3.73
C HIS A 510 16.98 -39.83 -2.89
N ARG A 511 16.76 -40.02 -1.58
CA ARG A 511 17.78 -40.55 -0.66
C ARG A 511 17.98 -42.05 -0.92
N LEU A 512 19.09 -42.62 -0.45
CA LEU A 512 19.36 -44.07 -0.56
C LEU A 512 18.28 -44.94 0.10
N LYS A 513 17.58 -44.43 1.10
CA LYS A 513 16.47 -45.11 1.78
C LYS A 513 15.14 -45.07 1.00
N GLY A 514 15.11 -44.40 -0.16
CA GLY A 514 13.91 -44.22 -0.99
C GLY A 514 13.04 -43.02 -0.63
N ASP A 515 13.34 -42.32 0.48
CA ASP A 515 12.57 -41.13 0.86
C ASP A 515 12.80 -39.97 -0.13
N PRO A 516 11.74 -39.38 -0.70
CA PRO A 516 11.86 -38.25 -1.60
C PRO A 516 12.24 -36.96 -0.86
N ILE A 517 12.97 -36.09 -1.55
CA ILE A 517 13.20 -34.72 -1.10
C ILE A 517 11.91 -33.90 -1.30
N ASP A 518 11.50 -33.14 -0.28
CA ASP A 518 10.31 -32.27 -0.35
C ASP A 518 10.63 -30.93 -1.03
N ILE A 519 11.79 -30.33 -0.73
CA ILE A 519 12.20 -29.00 -1.20
C ILE A 519 13.67 -28.97 -1.65
N LEU A 520 13.93 -28.33 -2.78
CA LEU A 520 15.27 -28.07 -3.32
C LEU A 520 15.59 -26.57 -3.24
N LEU A 521 16.56 -26.22 -2.39
CA LEU A 521 17.00 -24.84 -2.16
C LEU A 521 18.39 -24.60 -2.74
N SER A 522 18.64 -23.40 -3.28
CA SER A 522 19.98 -23.04 -3.74
C SER A 522 20.93 -22.80 -2.55
N PRO A 523 22.13 -23.40 -2.53
CA PRO A 523 23.12 -23.15 -1.48
C PRO A 523 23.62 -21.70 -1.47
N HIS A 524 23.60 -21.01 -2.61
CA HIS A 524 24.00 -19.60 -2.73
C HIS A 524 23.11 -18.66 -1.90
N SER A 525 21.91 -19.12 -1.51
CA SER A 525 20.96 -18.34 -0.71
C SER A 525 21.41 -18.10 0.74
N VAL A 526 22.47 -18.79 1.21
CA VAL A 526 22.95 -18.73 2.61
C VAL A 526 24.14 -17.77 2.81
N PRO A 527 25.27 -17.87 2.08
CA PRO A 527 26.47 -17.08 2.37
C PRO A 527 26.23 -15.56 2.29
N GLY A 528 25.55 -15.10 1.23
CA GLY A 528 25.22 -13.67 1.04
C GLY A 528 24.23 -13.12 2.07
N ARG A 529 23.62 -13.97 2.89
CA ARG A 529 22.64 -13.60 3.94
C ARG A 529 23.17 -13.78 5.35
N MET A 530 24.24 -14.56 5.54
CA MET A 530 24.80 -14.89 6.84
C MET A 530 23.74 -15.42 7.83
N ASN A 531 22.82 -16.26 7.34
CA ASN A 531 21.77 -16.89 8.13
C ASN A 531 22.00 -18.40 8.28
N VAL A 532 23.20 -18.75 8.75
CA VAL A 532 23.71 -20.12 8.90
C VAL A 532 22.88 -20.96 9.87
N GLY A 533 22.14 -20.32 10.80
CA GLY A 533 21.22 -21.00 11.70
C GLY A 533 20.23 -21.95 11.00
N GLN A 534 19.86 -21.70 9.74
CA GLN A 534 19.00 -22.58 8.96
C GLN A 534 19.66 -23.95 8.65
N LEU A 535 20.99 -23.96 8.44
CA LEU A 535 21.76 -25.18 8.20
C LEU A 535 21.94 -25.96 9.51
N LEU A 536 22.13 -25.23 10.63
CA LEU A 536 22.20 -25.83 11.96
C LEU A 536 20.86 -26.47 12.36
N GLU A 537 19.73 -25.84 12.03
CA GLU A 537 18.40 -26.45 12.19
C GLU A 537 18.27 -27.72 11.37
N THR A 538 18.71 -27.70 10.11
CA THR A 538 18.63 -28.86 9.21
C THR A 538 19.45 -30.03 9.75
N ALA A 539 20.63 -29.76 10.31
CA ALA A 539 21.49 -30.76 10.96
C ALA A 539 20.89 -31.28 12.27
N ALA A 540 20.44 -30.39 13.16
CA ALA A 540 19.77 -30.77 14.41
C ALA A 540 18.45 -31.52 14.16
N GLY A 541 17.76 -31.19 13.07
CA GLY A 541 16.56 -31.88 12.60
C GLY A 541 16.81 -33.35 12.26
N LYS A 542 18.00 -33.71 11.73
CA LYS A 542 18.38 -35.12 11.54
C LYS A 542 18.53 -35.86 12.87
N ILE A 543 19.13 -35.22 13.86
CA ILE A 543 19.27 -35.80 15.21
C ILE A 543 17.88 -36.03 15.80
N ALA A 544 16.99 -35.04 15.69
CA ALA A 544 15.62 -35.15 16.19
C ALA A 544 14.82 -36.26 15.46
N GLU A 545 14.96 -36.36 14.14
CA GLU A 545 14.35 -37.43 13.34
C GLU A 545 14.87 -38.82 13.75
N LYS A 546 16.18 -38.97 13.94
CA LYS A 546 16.80 -40.26 14.32
C LYS A 546 16.44 -40.69 15.74
N THR A 547 16.40 -39.75 16.67
CA THR A 547 16.15 -40.02 18.11
C THR A 547 14.67 -40.04 18.48
N GLY A 548 13.80 -39.50 17.61
CA GLY A 548 12.37 -39.33 17.87
C GLY A 548 12.05 -38.24 18.91
N LYS A 549 13.04 -37.45 19.34
CA LYS A 549 12.89 -36.41 20.36
C LYS A 549 13.19 -35.03 19.78
N PRO A 550 12.45 -33.97 20.16
CA PRO A 550 12.76 -32.63 19.69
C PRO A 550 14.13 -32.17 20.18
N TYR A 551 14.90 -31.53 19.30
CA TYR A 551 16.17 -30.91 19.66
C TYR A 551 15.92 -29.54 20.29
N ILE A 552 16.35 -29.33 21.53
CA ILE A 552 16.08 -28.10 22.28
C ILE A 552 17.31 -27.19 22.22
N VAL A 553 17.14 -25.99 21.65
CA VAL A 553 18.18 -24.97 21.53
C VAL A 553 18.00 -23.92 22.61
N ASN A 554 19.02 -23.73 23.45
CA ASN A 554 19.13 -22.58 24.34
C ASN A 554 19.99 -21.50 23.66
N ASN A 555 19.33 -20.50 23.07
CA ASN A 555 20.02 -19.42 22.36
C ASN A 555 21.02 -18.71 23.28
N PHE A 556 22.24 -18.50 22.78
CA PHE A 556 23.35 -17.87 23.50
C PHE A 556 23.81 -18.56 24.82
N GLU A 557 23.48 -19.84 25.05
CA GLU A 557 23.90 -20.57 26.27
C GLU A 557 25.42 -20.63 26.45
N ASN A 558 26.18 -20.78 25.36
CA ASN A 558 27.62 -20.70 25.37
C ASN A 558 28.10 -19.92 24.13
N PRO A 559 28.36 -18.60 24.26
CA PRO A 559 28.64 -17.76 23.11
C PRO A 559 30.00 -18.02 22.45
N THR A 560 30.92 -18.72 23.11
CA THR A 560 32.23 -19.08 22.54
C THR A 560 32.23 -20.47 21.90
N GLN A 561 31.18 -21.26 22.10
CA GLN A 561 31.07 -22.58 21.51
C GLN A 561 30.74 -22.51 20.02
N ASP A 562 31.54 -23.21 19.21
CA ASP A 562 31.17 -23.47 17.82
C ASP A 562 30.00 -24.45 17.76
N MET A 563 28.82 -23.92 17.45
CA MET A 563 27.59 -24.68 17.36
C MET A 563 27.60 -25.70 16.20
N ALA A 564 28.31 -25.42 15.11
CA ALA A 564 28.43 -26.38 14.00
C ALA A 564 29.27 -27.58 14.44
N ALA A 565 30.42 -27.34 15.08
CA ALA A 565 31.26 -28.39 15.64
C ALA A 565 30.52 -29.24 16.69
N LYS A 566 29.73 -28.60 17.57
CA LYS A 566 28.88 -29.29 18.54
C LYS A 566 27.88 -30.22 17.86
N ILE A 567 27.09 -29.71 16.92
CA ILE A 567 26.05 -30.49 16.26
C ILE A 567 26.68 -31.62 15.44
N PHE A 568 27.77 -31.38 14.72
CA PHE A 568 28.44 -32.45 13.97
C PHE A 568 29.04 -33.54 14.88
N ALA A 569 29.55 -33.18 16.06
CA ALA A 569 29.98 -34.16 17.05
C ALA A 569 28.80 -35.00 17.57
N GLU A 570 27.65 -34.38 17.83
CA GLU A 570 26.41 -35.09 18.21
C GLU A 570 25.89 -35.98 17.08
N MET A 571 25.90 -35.52 15.84
CA MET A 571 25.54 -36.32 14.67
C MET A 571 26.44 -37.55 14.53
N LYS A 572 27.76 -37.38 14.70
CA LYS A 572 28.73 -38.49 14.65
C LYS A 572 28.46 -39.53 15.75
N LYS A 573 28.11 -39.09 16.96
CA LYS A 573 27.73 -39.99 18.07
C LYS A 573 26.48 -40.81 17.73
N GLU A 574 25.53 -40.23 17.02
CA GLU A 574 24.29 -40.89 16.57
C GLU A 574 24.45 -41.65 15.23
N GLY A 575 25.66 -41.69 14.65
CA GLY A 575 25.93 -42.36 13.37
C GLY A 575 25.27 -41.68 12.17
N ILE A 576 25.12 -40.36 12.21
CA ILE A 576 24.45 -39.57 11.18
C ILE A 576 25.49 -38.80 10.34
N GLU A 577 25.48 -39.04 9.03
CA GLU A 577 26.31 -38.28 8.10
C GLU A 577 25.69 -36.90 7.78
N PRO A 578 26.49 -35.81 7.78
CA PRO A 578 26.02 -34.48 7.38
C PRO A 578 25.50 -34.43 5.95
N ASN A 579 26.26 -35.00 5.00
CA ASN A 579 25.94 -35.01 3.58
C ASN A 579 25.55 -36.41 3.11
N GLU A 580 24.70 -36.49 2.09
CA GLU A 580 24.17 -37.74 1.55
C GLU A 580 24.35 -37.80 0.04
N ILE A 581 24.66 -38.98 -0.50
CA ILE A 581 24.64 -39.22 -1.94
C ILE A 581 23.19 -39.44 -2.35
N LEU A 582 22.67 -38.56 -3.21
CA LEU A 582 21.32 -38.63 -3.75
C LEU A 582 21.30 -39.30 -5.12
N THR A 583 20.13 -39.84 -5.49
CA THR A 583 19.88 -40.40 -6.84
C THR A 583 18.92 -39.48 -7.58
N ASP A 584 19.25 -39.10 -8.82
CA ASP A 584 18.36 -38.29 -9.66
C ASP A 584 17.12 -39.09 -10.04
N GLY A 585 15.93 -38.58 -9.73
CA GLY A 585 14.66 -39.28 -9.94
C GLY A 585 14.29 -39.51 -11.42
N LYS A 586 14.85 -38.74 -12.37
CA LYS A 586 14.56 -38.92 -13.80
C LYS A 586 15.51 -39.89 -14.47
N THR A 587 16.79 -39.84 -14.13
CA THR A 587 17.83 -40.63 -14.80
C THR A 587 18.21 -41.90 -14.04
N GLY A 588 17.86 -41.99 -12.74
CA GLY A 588 18.30 -43.07 -11.86
C GLY A 588 19.78 -43.03 -11.51
N GLN A 589 20.53 -42.01 -11.96
CA GLN A 589 21.96 -41.90 -11.71
C GLN A 589 22.25 -41.26 -10.36
N LYS A 590 23.31 -41.72 -9.69
CA LYS A 590 23.82 -41.09 -8.47
C LYS A 590 24.38 -39.70 -8.79
N ILE A 591 24.01 -38.71 -7.99
CA ILE A 591 24.59 -37.37 -8.03
C ILE A 591 26.03 -37.47 -7.50
N LYS A 592 27.00 -37.00 -8.30
CA LYS A 592 28.44 -37.20 -8.05
C LYS A 592 28.91 -36.67 -6.69
N ASN A 593 28.40 -35.51 -6.28
CA ASN A 593 28.80 -34.85 -5.05
C ASN A 593 27.77 -35.09 -3.94
N PRO A 594 28.20 -35.42 -2.70
CA PRO A 594 27.31 -35.48 -1.54
C PRO A 594 26.59 -34.14 -1.32
N ILE A 595 25.29 -34.21 -1.01
CA ILE A 595 24.42 -33.05 -0.83
C ILE A 595 24.04 -32.93 0.65
N PHE A 596 24.03 -31.71 1.17
CA PHE A 596 23.51 -31.43 2.50
C PHE A 596 21.98 -31.49 2.46
N VAL A 597 21.42 -32.46 3.18
CA VAL A 597 19.98 -32.76 3.26
C VAL A 597 19.55 -32.76 4.72
N GLY A 598 18.29 -32.54 5.04
CA GLY A 598 17.78 -32.79 6.40
C GLY A 598 16.37 -32.23 6.61
N LYS A 599 15.81 -32.43 7.81
CA LYS A 599 14.50 -31.88 8.16
C LYS A 599 14.62 -30.42 8.59
N GLN A 600 13.89 -29.54 7.92
CA GLN A 600 13.80 -28.12 8.25
C GLN A 600 12.34 -27.71 8.47
N TYR A 601 12.09 -26.81 9.42
CA TYR A 601 10.75 -26.32 9.68
C TYR A 601 10.37 -25.18 8.72
N ILE A 602 9.40 -25.45 7.85
CA ILE A 602 8.96 -24.56 6.77
C ILE A 602 7.54 -24.06 7.02
N MET A 603 7.33 -22.77 6.83
CA MET A 603 6.04 -22.10 7.00
C MET A 603 5.54 -21.54 5.67
N LYS A 604 4.24 -21.62 5.42
CA LYS A 604 3.56 -20.88 4.36
C LYS A 604 3.21 -19.49 4.86
N LEU A 605 3.57 -18.45 4.10
CA LEU A 605 3.23 -17.07 4.43
C LEU A 605 1.91 -16.67 3.76
N ARG A 606 1.19 -15.70 4.34
CA ARG A 606 -0.03 -15.08 3.78
C ARG A 606 0.13 -14.39 2.42
N HIS A 607 1.31 -14.43 1.83
CA HIS A 607 1.64 -13.86 0.52
C HIS A 607 1.39 -14.87 -0.59
N ILE A 608 0.12 -15.14 -0.86
CA ILE A 608 -0.32 -16.09 -1.90
C ILE A 608 -0.48 -15.40 -3.27
N VAL A 609 -0.20 -16.12 -4.35
CA VAL A 609 -0.23 -15.58 -5.72
C VAL A 609 -1.63 -15.08 -6.11
N ASN A 610 -2.68 -15.80 -5.69
CA ASN A 610 -4.08 -15.48 -5.96
C ASN A 610 -4.47 -14.05 -5.53
N LYS A 611 -3.97 -13.60 -4.38
CA LYS A 611 -4.24 -12.25 -3.85
C LYS A 611 -3.39 -11.16 -4.51
N LYS A 612 -2.28 -11.52 -5.15
CA LYS A 612 -1.33 -10.58 -5.77
C LYS A 612 -1.66 -10.30 -7.23
N GLN A 613 -2.18 -11.29 -7.95
CA GLN A 613 -2.62 -11.09 -9.33
C GLN A 613 -3.79 -10.10 -9.38
N GLY A 614 -3.66 -9.11 -10.24
CA GLY A 614 -4.76 -8.21 -10.59
C GLY A 614 -4.65 -7.84 -12.05
N THR A 615 -5.75 -7.94 -12.78
CA THR A 615 -5.82 -7.69 -14.23
C THR A 615 -6.98 -6.76 -14.51
N HIS A 616 -6.76 -5.83 -15.42
CA HIS A 616 -7.73 -4.81 -15.78
C HIS A 616 -7.73 -4.62 -17.29
N ASN A 617 -8.93 -4.54 -17.85
CA ASN A 617 -9.15 -4.25 -19.26
C ASN A 617 -9.53 -2.78 -19.44
N TYR A 618 -10.81 -2.46 -19.70
CA TYR A 618 -11.35 -1.12 -19.83
C TYR A 618 -12.80 -1.11 -19.29
N GLY A 619 -13.33 0.06 -18.93
CA GLY A 619 -14.76 0.22 -18.58
C GLY A 619 -15.08 0.50 -17.11
N VAL A 620 -14.08 0.44 -16.20
CA VAL A 620 -14.24 0.87 -14.81
C VAL A 620 -13.35 2.08 -14.58
N TYR A 621 -13.96 3.21 -14.22
CA TYR A 621 -13.28 4.49 -14.04
C TYR A 621 -13.64 5.13 -12.71
N ASP A 622 -12.70 5.86 -12.12
CA ASP A 622 -12.97 6.69 -10.95
C ASP A 622 -13.65 8.02 -11.35
N ILE A 623 -13.93 8.83 -10.34
CA ILE A 623 -14.58 10.14 -10.50
C ILE A 623 -13.76 11.15 -11.32
N ASP A 624 -12.48 10.87 -11.48
CA ASP A 624 -11.53 11.67 -12.23
C ASP A 624 -11.28 11.07 -13.63
N GLU A 625 -12.16 10.15 -14.03
CA GLU A 625 -12.15 9.42 -15.29
C GLU A 625 -10.86 8.62 -15.54
N GLN A 626 -10.10 8.29 -14.49
CA GLN A 626 -8.96 7.39 -14.61
C GLN A 626 -9.39 5.93 -14.43
N PRO A 627 -8.73 4.98 -15.11
CA PRO A 627 -8.97 3.56 -14.90
C PRO A 627 -8.90 3.19 -13.41
N ALA A 628 -9.90 2.44 -12.95
CA ALA A 628 -10.05 2.05 -11.57
C ALA A 628 -10.33 0.55 -11.43
N GLY A 629 -10.17 0.03 -10.22
CA GLY A 629 -10.38 -1.39 -9.92
C GLY A 629 -9.09 -2.21 -9.75
N LYS A 630 -9.27 -3.49 -9.44
CA LYS A 630 -8.17 -4.46 -9.23
C LYS A 630 -7.47 -4.66 -10.58
N GLY A 631 -6.16 -4.42 -10.63
CA GLY A 631 -5.36 -4.61 -11.84
C GLY A 631 -5.02 -3.35 -12.63
N ALA A 632 -5.74 -2.24 -12.46
CA ALA A 632 -5.44 -0.96 -13.12
C ALA A 632 -4.13 -0.36 -12.57
N GLN A 633 -3.00 -0.70 -13.20
CA GLN A 633 -1.66 -0.31 -12.73
C GLN A 633 -1.34 1.12 -13.09
N LYS A 634 -0.61 1.78 -12.18
CA LYS A 634 -0.24 3.18 -12.29
C LYS A 634 1.12 3.31 -12.95
N VAL A 635 1.20 4.09 -14.03
CA VAL A 635 2.44 4.66 -14.54
C VAL A 635 2.69 5.95 -13.75
N GLY A 636 3.64 5.89 -12.81
CA GLY A 636 4.04 6.99 -11.94
C GLY A 636 5.08 7.91 -12.57
N THR A 637 5.45 8.97 -11.85
CA THR A 637 6.44 9.96 -12.32
C THR A 637 7.81 9.34 -12.62
N MET A 638 8.28 8.41 -11.77
CA MET A 638 9.56 7.70 -12.01
C MET A 638 9.48 6.81 -13.25
N ASP A 639 8.32 6.20 -13.50
CA ASP A 639 8.09 5.39 -14.70
C ASP A 639 8.12 6.27 -15.93
N THR A 640 7.45 7.43 -15.89
CA THR A 640 7.48 8.43 -16.95
C THR A 640 8.92 8.85 -17.29
N TYR A 641 9.78 9.04 -16.28
CA TYR A 641 11.20 9.31 -16.51
C TYR A 641 11.93 8.13 -17.16
N ALA A 642 11.62 6.88 -16.78
CA ALA A 642 12.17 5.70 -17.44
C ALA A 642 11.76 5.63 -18.93
N TYR A 643 10.48 5.86 -19.26
CA TYR A 643 10.02 5.94 -20.65
C TYR A 643 10.68 7.10 -21.42
N LEU A 644 10.85 8.27 -20.79
CA LEU A 644 11.53 9.42 -21.40
C LEU A 644 13.02 9.13 -21.64
N ALA A 645 13.70 8.46 -20.71
CA ALA A 645 15.11 8.07 -20.84
C ALA A 645 15.33 7.03 -21.95
N HIS A 646 14.32 6.21 -22.21
CA HIS A 646 14.22 5.35 -23.38
C HIS A 646 13.87 6.13 -24.67
N GLY A 647 13.39 7.36 -24.59
CA GLY A 647 12.86 8.07 -25.76
C GLY A 647 11.52 7.53 -26.27
N ALA A 648 10.82 6.73 -25.45
CA ALA A 648 9.55 6.05 -25.77
C ALA A 648 8.33 7.00 -25.73
N LYS A 649 8.39 8.09 -26.51
CA LYS A 649 7.38 9.15 -26.54
C LYS A 649 6.01 8.65 -27.00
N HIS A 650 5.95 7.69 -27.93
CA HIS A 650 4.69 7.12 -28.41
C HIS A 650 3.99 6.30 -27.32
N ASN A 651 4.72 5.48 -26.56
CA ASN A 651 4.15 4.74 -25.43
C ASN A 651 3.65 5.69 -24.35
N LEU A 652 4.38 6.78 -24.06
CA LEU A 652 3.89 7.81 -23.15
C LEU A 652 2.62 8.49 -23.65
N TYR A 653 2.55 8.78 -24.95
CA TYR A 653 1.36 9.33 -25.55
C TYR A 653 0.17 8.38 -25.38
N GLU A 654 0.33 7.10 -25.72
CA GLU A 654 -0.69 6.05 -25.56
C GLU A 654 -1.14 5.94 -24.09
N MET A 655 -0.19 5.83 -23.16
CA MET A 655 -0.45 5.65 -21.73
C MET A 655 -1.12 6.85 -21.09
N THR A 656 -0.88 8.06 -21.61
CA THR A 656 -1.48 9.29 -21.08
C THR A 656 -2.82 9.58 -21.74
N ASN A 657 -2.92 9.38 -23.06
CA ASN A 657 -4.02 9.89 -23.87
C ASN A 657 -5.03 8.82 -24.28
N ILE A 658 -4.69 7.54 -24.24
CA ILE A 658 -5.61 6.48 -24.68
C ILE A 658 -5.97 5.61 -23.48
N LYS A 659 -4.97 5.01 -22.84
CA LYS A 659 -5.15 4.07 -21.73
C LYS A 659 -5.32 4.74 -20.37
N GLY A 660 -4.85 5.98 -20.25
CA GLY A 660 -4.78 6.71 -18.98
C GLY A 660 -6.09 7.30 -18.46
N ARG A 661 -7.19 7.11 -19.21
CA ARG A 661 -8.46 7.82 -19.02
C ARG A 661 -9.64 7.11 -19.69
N LYS A 662 -10.85 7.51 -19.35
CA LYS A 662 -12.10 7.05 -19.97
C LYS A 662 -12.13 7.38 -21.47
N ASN A 663 -12.20 6.34 -22.30
CA ASN A 663 -12.24 6.42 -23.76
C ASN A 663 -13.12 5.29 -24.34
N GLU A 664 -14.38 5.20 -23.92
CA GLU A 664 -15.28 4.09 -24.28
C GLU A 664 -15.50 3.96 -25.80
N GLU A 665 -15.66 5.07 -26.51
CA GLU A 665 -15.82 5.07 -27.97
C GLU A 665 -14.57 4.55 -28.68
N TYR A 666 -13.39 4.97 -28.23
CA TYR A 666 -12.12 4.47 -28.77
C TYR A 666 -12.02 2.95 -28.63
N TRP A 667 -12.31 2.42 -27.44
CA TRP A 667 -12.26 0.98 -27.20
C TRP A 667 -13.29 0.22 -28.03
N ARG A 668 -14.50 0.75 -28.15
CA ARG A 668 -15.57 0.19 -29.00
C ARG A 668 -15.13 0.10 -30.46
N ASP A 669 -14.65 1.21 -31.01
CA ASP A 669 -14.27 1.29 -32.42
C ASP A 669 -13.08 0.36 -32.72
N LEU A 670 -12.09 0.30 -31.82
CA LEU A 670 -10.97 -0.63 -31.89
C LEU A 670 -11.44 -2.09 -31.95
N GLN A 671 -12.36 -2.50 -31.08
CA GLN A 671 -12.90 -3.87 -31.05
C GLN A 671 -13.69 -4.20 -32.30
N PHE A 672 -14.32 -3.19 -32.91
CA PHE A 672 -15.04 -3.36 -34.15
C PHE A 672 -14.15 -3.31 -35.39
N GLY A 673 -12.82 -3.17 -35.25
CA GLY A 673 -11.92 -3.00 -36.38
C GLY A 673 -12.18 -1.70 -37.15
N LEU A 674 -12.90 -0.74 -36.55
CA LEU A 674 -13.12 0.58 -37.10
C LEU A 674 -11.91 1.46 -36.77
N PRO A 675 -11.54 2.44 -37.63
CA PRO A 675 -10.53 3.42 -37.30
C PRO A 675 -10.95 4.18 -36.04
N PRO A 676 -10.22 4.08 -34.91
CA PRO A 676 -10.64 4.74 -33.70
C PRO A 676 -10.51 6.26 -33.85
N GLY A 677 -11.52 6.99 -33.37
CA GLY A 677 -11.53 8.45 -33.38
C GLY A 677 -10.41 9.09 -32.56
N LYS A 678 -10.26 10.41 -32.66
CA LYS A 678 -9.32 11.16 -31.80
C LYS A 678 -9.72 10.96 -30.33
N PRO A 679 -8.77 10.65 -29.42
CA PRO A 679 -9.08 10.47 -28.01
C PRO A 679 -9.77 11.70 -27.43
N ALA A 680 -10.66 11.49 -26.46
CA ALA A 680 -11.41 12.56 -25.81
C ALA A 680 -10.48 13.58 -25.11
N ARG A 681 -11.03 14.74 -24.74
CA ARG A 681 -10.29 15.77 -23.99
C ARG A 681 -9.84 15.23 -22.61
N ASN A 682 -8.72 15.71 -22.08
CA ASN A 682 -8.17 15.19 -20.83
C ASN A 682 -8.84 15.86 -19.62
N PHE A 683 -9.81 15.17 -19.01
CA PHE A 683 -10.54 15.64 -17.83
C PHE A 683 -9.62 16.09 -16.68
N ILE A 684 -8.54 15.34 -16.40
CA ILE A 684 -7.58 15.70 -15.33
C ILE A 684 -6.85 17.01 -15.64
N PHE A 685 -6.45 17.21 -16.90
CA PHE A 685 -5.80 18.46 -17.30
C PHE A 685 -6.78 19.63 -17.20
N ASP A 686 -8.04 19.43 -17.60
CA ASP A 686 -9.08 20.44 -17.47
C ASP A 686 -9.39 20.73 -16.00
N LYS A 687 -9.44 19.72 -15.14
CA LYS A 687 -9.59 19.87 -13.69
C LYS A 687 -8.44 20.65 -13.08
N MET A 688 -7.19 20.33 -13.45
CA MET A 688 -5.99 21.02 -12.97
C MET A 688 -6.00 22.50 -13.35
N THR A 689 -6.28 22.81 -14.61
CA THR A 689 -6.37 24.20 -15.08
C THR A 689 -7.56 24.94 -14.46
N THR A 690 -8.69 24.26 -14.28
CA THR A 690 -9.88 24.78 -13.59
C THR A 690 -9.59 25.10 -12.12
N TYR A 691 -8.83 24.26 -11.43
CA TYR A 691 -8.45 24.49 -10.04
C TYR A 691 -7.47 25.66 -9.88
N LEU A 692 -6.53 25.83 -10.82
CA LEU A 692 -5.68 27.02 -10.87
C LEU A 692 -6.54 28.28 -11.08
N LYS A 693 -7.51 28.25 -12.00
CA LYS A 693 -8.46 29.35 -12.18
C LYS A 693 -9.33 29.60 -10.94
N GLY A 694 -9.84 28.55 -10.31
CA GLY A 694 -10.61 28.63 -9.07
C GLY A 694 -9.82 29.24 -7.90
N SER A 695 -8.50 29.09 -7.89
CA SER A 695 -7.62 29.71 -6.89
C SER A 695 -7.28 31.17 -7.19
N GLY A 696 -7.66 31.71 -8.35
CA GLY A 696 -7.36 33.08 -8.77
C GLY A 696 -6.18 33.21 -9.74
N ILE A 697 -5.77 32.11 -10.38
CA ILE A 697 -4.68 32.06 -11.35
C ILE A 697 -5.24 31.77 -12.74
N ASN A 698 -5.05 32.69 -13.68
CA ASN A 698 -5.40 32.42 -15.07
C ASN A 698 -4.31 31.58 -15.75
N VAL A 699 -4.72 30.59 -16.52
CA VAL A 699 -3.83 29.69 -17.26
C VAL A 699 -4.16 29.80 -18.73
N SER A 700 -3.20 30.26 -19.52
CA SER A 700 -3.31 30.33 -20.97
C SER A 700 -2.20 29.50 -21.64
N LYS A 701 -2.53 28.88 -22.77
CA LYS A 701 -1.58 28.10 -23.55
C LYS A 701 -1.17 28.90 -24.78
N LYS A 702 0.12 29.21 -24.93
CA LYS A 702 0.70 29.85 -26.11
C LYS A 702 1.73 28.92 -26.75
N GLY A 703 1.33 28.22 -27.81
CA GLY A 703 2.13 27.15 -28.41
C GLY A 703 2.41 26.03 -27.40
N ASN A 704 3.69 25.74 -27.14
CA ASN A 704 4.15 24.73 -26.19
C ASN A 704 4.37 25.27 -24.76
N LYS A 705 4.07 26.55 -24.50
CA LYS A 705 4.24 27.17 -23.18
C LYS A 705 2.89 27.35 -22.51
N LEU A 706 2.80 26.99 -21.23
CA LEU A 706 1.73 27.41 -20.34
C LEU A 706 2.16 28.71 -19.65
N GLN A 707 1.35 29.76 -19.81
CA GLN A 707 1.53 31.02 -19.12
C GLN A 707 0.60 31.07 -17.91
N ILE A 708 1.17 31.49 -16.79
CA ILE A 708 0.48 31.63 -15.51
C ILE A 708 0.33 33.12 -15.25
N LEU A 709 -0.90 33.60 -15.24
CA LEU A 709 -1.24 35.02 -15.16
C LEU A 709 -2.17 35.27 -13.95
N PRO A 710 -2.25 36.49 -13.41
CA PRO A 710 -3.32 36.87 -12.50
C PRO A 710 -4.70 36.72 -13.17
N LEU A 711 -5.67 36.16 -12.45
CA LEU A 711 -7.07 36.12 -12.91
C LEU A 711 -7.79 37.39 -12.47
N THR A 712 -8.22 38.20 -13.44
CA THR A 712 -8.89 39.47 -13.16
C THR A 712 -10.41 39.30 -13.04
N ASP A 713 -11.10 40.28 -12.42
CA ASP A 713 -12.57 40.28 -12.35
C ASP A 713 -13.22 40.20 -13.74
N ALA A 714 -12.63 40.86 -14.75
CA ALA A 714 -13.12 40.84 -16.12
C ALA A 714 -13.01 39.42 -16.73
N ASP A 715 -11.89 38.73 -16.49
CA ASP A 715 -11.73 37.33 -16.92
C ASP A 715 -12.75 36.40 -16.26
N VAL A 716 -13.05 36.61 -14.96
CA VAL A 716 -14.05 35.82 -14.23
C VAL A 716 -15.46 36.06 -14.76
N LEU A 717 -15.81 37.31 -15.08
CA LEU A 717 -17.12 37.65 -15.62
C LEU A 717 -17.29 37.14 -17.05
N ASP A 718 -16.25 37.18 -17.88
CA ASP A 718 -16.26 36.64 -19.24
C ASP A 718 -16.45 35.11 -19.27
N MET A 719 -15.83 34.39 -18.33
CA MET A 719 -16.02 32.95 -18.22
C MET A 719 -17.34 32.54 -17.56
N SER A 720 -17.98 33.42 -16.79
CA SER A 720 -19.12 33.07 -15.94
C SER A 720 -20.45 33.15 -16.67
N ASN A 721 -21.29 32.14 -16.46
CA ASN A 721 -22.66 32.07 -16.95
C ASN A 721 -23.70 32.75 -16.02
N GLY A 722 -23.27 33.32 -14.88
CA GLY A 722 -24.16 34.04 -13.95
C GLY A 722 -23.67 34.11 -12.50
N GLU A 723 -24.27 35.02 -11.72
CA GLU A 723 -24.02 35.17 -10.27
C GLU A 723 -24.75 34.07 -9.48
N ILE A 724 -24.05 33.45 -8.53
CA ILE A 724 -24.63 32.59 -7.51
C ILE A 724 -25.01 33.47 -6.32
N LYS A 725 -26.32 33.69 -6.11
CA LYS A 725 -26.82 34.62 -5.10
C LYS A 725 -26.87 34.02 -3.69
N ASP A 726 -27.09 32.71 -3.56
CA ASP A 726 -27.08 32.00 -2.28
C ASP A 726 -26.06 30.83 -2.27
N PRO A 727 -24.75 31.13 -2.33
CA PRO A 727 -23.69 30.12 -2.28
C PRO A 727 -23.68 29.28 -0.98
N GLY A 728 -24.40 29.70 0.07
CA GLY A 728 -24.62 28.88 1.27
C GLY A 728 -25.56 27.68 1.03
N ALA A 729 -26.40 27.74 0.00
CA ALA A 729 -27.32 26.67 -0.36
C ALA A 729 -26.66 25.64 -1.29
N MET A 730 -26.45 24.42 -0.77
CA MET A 730 -26.02 23.24 -1.54
C MET A 730 -27.24 22.46 -2.09
N LEU A 731 -27.20 21.13 -2.04
CA LEU A 731 -28.29 20.26 -2.49
C LEU A 731 -29.35 20.07 -1.39
N VAL A 732 -30.58 19.78 -1.79
CA VAL A 732 -31.63 19.35 -0.86
C VAL A 732 -31.28 17.95 -0.33
N GLY A 733 -31.04 17.82 0.97
CA GLY A 733 -30.54 16.57 1.57
C GLY A 733 -31.46 15.34 1.46
N LYS A 734 -32.73 15.50 1.07
CA LYS A 734 -33.68 14.37 0.94
C LYS A 734 -33.65 13.68 -0.43
N ASN A 735 -33.36 14.43 -1.50
CA ASN A 735 -33.50 13.99 -2.90
C ASN A 735 -32.35 14.49 -3.80
N LEU A 736 -31.34 15.14 -3.22
CA LEU A 736 -30.16 15.68 -3.90
C LEU A 736 -30.47 16.64 -5.05
N THR A 737 -31.67 17.24 -5.06
CA THR A 737 -32.05 18.16 -6.11
C THR A 737 -31.34 19.50 -5.93
N SER A 738 -30.94 20.06 -7.06
CA SER A 738 -30.43 21.43 -7.16
C SER A 738 -31.46 22.44 -6.68
N ARG A 739 -30.98 23.53 -6.06
CA ARG A 739 -31.80 24.70 -5.71
C ARG A 739 -31.48 25.84 -6.66
N LYS A 740 -32.50 26.60 -7.05
CA LYS A 740 -32.34 27.89 -7.71
C LYS A 740 -31.53 28.83 -6.79
N ASP A 741 -30.64 29.60 -7.39
CA ASP A 741 -29.67 30.52 -6.78
C ASP A 741 -28.55 29.86 -5.93
N GLY A 742 -28.52 28.53 -5.82
CA GLY A 742 -27.53 27.77 -5.03
C GLY A 742 -26.27 27.34 -5.79
N LEU A 743 -25.34 26.65 -5.10
CA LEU A 743 -24.06 26.20 -5.69
C LEU A 743 -24.17 25.20 -6.85
N PHE A 744 -25.34 24.60 -7.02
CA PHE A 744 -25.66 23.65 -8.08
C PHE A 744 -26.84 24.15 -8.91
N ASP A 745 -27.02 25.47 -9.06
CA ASP A 745 -28.12 26.06 -9.80
C ASP A 745 -28.21 25.47 -11.25
N PRO A 746 -29.39 24.97 -11.67
CA PRO A 746 -29.58 24.36 -13.01
C PRO A 746 -29.32 25.32 -14.18
N THR A 747 -29.56 26.62 -14.00
CA THR A 747 -29.41 27.65 -15.02
C THR A 747 -28.02 28.26 -15.04
N VAL A 748 -27.44 28.57 -13.88
CA VAL A 748 -26.12 29.22 -13.78
C VAL A 748 -25.01 28.19 -13.98
N THR A 749 -25.03 27.10 -13.22
CA THR A 749 -23.94 26.11 -13.22
C THR A 749 -24.25 24.85 -14.04
N GLY A 750 -25.51 24.62 -14.38
CA GLY A 750 -25.96 23.42 -15.12
C GLY A 750 -26.34 22.24 -14.23
N GLY A 751 -26.63 22.47 -12.94
CA GLY A 751 -27.05 21.41 -12.02
C GLY A 751 -25.90 20.59 -11.43
N VAL A 752 -26.19 19.42 -10.87
CA VAL A 752 -25.19 18.55 -10.18
C VAL A 752 -24.04 18.10 -11.10
N LYS A 753 -24.34 17.86 -12.39
CA LYS A 753 -23.35 17.47 -13.42
C LYS A 753 -22.97 18.63 -14.35
N GLY A 754 -23.24 19.86 -13.92
CA GLY A 754 -23.05 21.05 -14.73
C GLY A 754 -21.59 21.30 -15.13
N THR A 755 -21.41 21.83 -16.33
CA THR A 755 -20.10 22.16 -16.93
C THR A 755 -19.83 23.67 -17.00
N GLN A 756 -20.78 24.50 -16.55
CA GLN A 756 -20.70 25.95 -16.67
C GLN A 756 -20.08 26.60 -15.43
N TRP A 757 -19.35 27.69 -15.65
CA TRP A 757 -18.75 28.50 -14.58
C TRP A 757 -19.77 29.46 -13.98
N GLY A 758 -19.72 29.64 -12.65
CA GLY A 758 -20.46 30.69 -11.96
C GLY A 758 -19.51 31.71 -11.34
N HIS A 759 -20.05 32.73 -10.68
CA HIS A 759 -19.26 33.60 -9.81
C HIS A 759 -20.04 34.00 -8.55
N ILE A 760 -19.32 34.32 -7.49
CA ILE A 760 -19.87 34.97 -6.30
C ILE A 760 -19.38 36.42 -6.34
N LYS A 761 -20.30 37.36 -6.40
CA LYS A 761 -19.96 38.78 -6.24
C LYS A 761 -19.70 39.06 -4.76
N LEU A 762 -18.60 39.73 -4.44
CA LEU A 762 -18.30 40.11 -3.06
C LEU A 762 -19.10 41.36 -2.65
N ILE A 763 -19.21 41.63 -1.35
CA ILE A 763 -19.81 42.87 -0.83
C ILE A 763 -18.98 44.11 -1.20
N ASP A 764 -17.66 44.00 -1.11
CA ASP A 764 -16.69 45.01 -1.52
C ASP A 764 -15.45 44.30 -2.07
N LYS A 765 -14.62 45.04 -2.81
CA LYS A 765 -13.37 44.53 -3.36
C LYS A 765 -12.42 44.19 -2.22
N ILE A 766 -11.67 43.09 -2.34
CA ILE A 766 -10.57 42.76 -1.41
C ILE A 766 -9.22 42.55 -2.15
N PRO A 767 -8.07 42.72 -1.48
CA PRO A 767 -6.81 42.20 -1.97
C PRO A 767 -6.94 40.68 -2.20
N ASN A 768 -6.42 40.17 -3.32
CA ASN A 768 -6.49 38.74 -3.61
C ASN A 768 -5.44 37.99 -2.76
N PRO A 769 -5.82 37.08 -1.85
CA PRO A 769 -4.85 36.42 -0.97
C PRO A 769 -3.82 35.57 -1.73
N MET A 770 -4.13 35.11 -2.96
CA MET A 770 -3.17 34.42 -3.85
C MET A 770 -1.95 35.27 -4.18
N PHE A 771 -2.09 36.60 -4.19
CA PHE A 771 -1.04 37.54 -4.54
C PHE A 771 -0.55 38.36 -3.33
N GLU A 772 -0.85 37.92 -2.10
CA GLU A 772 -0.46 38.60 -0.86
C GLU A 772 1.03 38.96 -0.83
N ASP A 773 1.92 37.99 -1.11
CA ASP A 773 3.37 38.20 -1.17
C ASP A 773 3.78 39.23 -2.24
N ALA A 774 3.11 39.22 -3.40
CA ALA A 774 3.37 40.20 -4.46
C ALA A 774 2.92 41.61 -4.04
N ILE A 775 1.79 41.74 -3.33
CA ILE A 775 1.26 43.00 -2.81
C ILE A 775 2.21 43.57 -1.74
N ILE A 776 2.61 42.74 -0.76
CA ILE A 776 3.55 43.13 0.30
C ILE A 776 4.85 43.66 -0.30
N LYS A 777 5.41 42.95 -1.28
CA LYS A 777 6.65 43.36 -1.95
C LYS A 777 6.48 44.60 -2.81
N ALA A 778 5.36 44.74 -3.53
CA ALA A 778 5.05 45.90 -4.36
C ALA A 778 4.90 47.18 -3.51
N LEU A 779 4.26 47.08 -2.35
CA LEU A 779 4.01 48.19 -1.42
C LEU A 779 5.15 48.41 -0.41
N ASN A 780 6.20 47.58 -0.43
CA ASN A 780 7.33 47.63 0.52
C ASN A 780 6.90 47.46 1.99
N LEU A 781 5.94 46.58 2.24
CA LEU A 781 5.44 46.24 3.57
C LEU A 781 6.16 45.01 4.14
N THR A 782 5.97 44.74 5.43
CA THR A 782 6.26 43.44 6.05
C THR A 782 4.96 42.66 6.23
N GLU A 783 5.03 41.35 6.45
CA GLU A 783 3.83 40.53 6.72
C GLU A 783 3.06 41.06 7.94
N ASN A 784 3.77 41.43 9.00
CA ASN A 784 3.17 42.01 10.22
C ASN A 784 2.53 43.37 9.94
N SER A 785 3.17 44.26 9.19
CA SER A 785 2.58 45.56 8.88
C SER A 785 1.36 45.42 7.98
N TYR A 786 1.39 44.50 7.00
CA TYR A 786 0.25 44.18 6.15
C TYR A 786 -0.94 43.64 6.94
N ALA A 787 -0.71 42.65 7.82
CA ALA A 787 -1.76 42.12 8.69
C ALA A 787 -2.31 43.18 9.64
N ASN A 788 -1.46 44.06 10.20
CA ASN A 788 -1.90 45.15 11.06
C ASN A 788 -2.71 46.21 10.31
N ILE A 789 -2.39 46.50 9.04
CA ILE A 789 -3.19 47.39 8.19
C ILE A 789 -4.58 46.79 7.95
N LEU A 790 -4.65 45.51 7.56
CA LEU A 790 -5.92 44.81 7.35
C LEU A 790 -6.78 44.78 8.63
N ASN A 791 -6.15 44.54 9.78
CA ASN A 791 -6.79 44.54 11.10
C ASN A 791 -7.06 45.93 11.69
N GLY A 792 -6.80 47.01 10.94
CA GLY A 792 -7.15 48.37 11.36
C GLY A 792 -6.22 48.97 12.42
N LYS A 793 -5.11 48.28 12.74
CA LYS A 793 -4.13 48.67 13.77
C LYS A 793 -3.06 49.63 13.24
N LEU A 794 -2.86 49.68 11.92
CA LEU A 794 -1.84 50.52 11.28
C LEU A 794 -2.43 51.20 10.05
N THR A 795 -2.04 52.44 9.79
CA THR A 795 -2.50 53.23 8.63
C THR A 795 -1.51 53.14 7.47
N LEU A 796 -2.02 53.16 6.25
CA LEU A 796 -1.25 53.30 5.00
C LEU A 796 -1.89 54.42 4.16
N ASN A 797 -1.12 55.47 3.85
CA ASN A 797 -1.59 56.67 3.14
C ASN A 797 -2.87 57.30 3.77
N GLY A 798 -2.93 57.33 5.10
CA GLY A 798 -4.03 57.94 5.88
C GLY A 798 -5.29 57.09 6.04
N GLU A 799 -5.32 55.86 5.50
CA GLU A 799 -6.46 54.94 5.61
C GLU A 799 -6.06 53.62 6.30
N THR A 800 -7.04 52.85 6.75
CA THR A 800 -6.84 51.51 7.33
C THR A 800 -7.67 50.45 6.57
N GLY A 801 -7.42 49.18 6.87
CA GLY A 801 -8.17 48.05 6.29
C GLY A 801 -7.86 47.78 4.83
N HIS A 802 -8.76 47.07 4.17
CA HIS A 802 -8.61 46.70 2.76
C HIS A 802 -8.51 47.93 1.84
N LYS A 803 -9.27 49.00 2.11
CA LYS A 803 -9.30 50.26 1.35
C LYS A 803 -7.93 50.93 1.25
N ALA A 804 -7.15 50.90 2.33
CA ALA A 804 -5.79 51.43 2.34
C ALA A 804 -4.87 50.73 1.32
N ILE A 805 -5.00 49.40 1.20
CA ILE A 805 -4.25 48.61 0.21
C ILE A 805 -4.68 48.95 -1.21
N PHE A 806 -5.98 49.14 -1.45
CA PHE A 806 -6.50 49.56 -2.77
C PHE A 806 -5.93 50.87 -3.25
N LYS A 807 -5.97 51.89 -2.38
CA LYS A 807 -5.47 53.23 -2.68
C LYS A 807 -3.98 53.19 -3.00
N ALA A 808 -3.20 52.50 -2.17
CA ALA A 808 -1.76 52.37 -2.37
C ALA A 808 -1.40 51.62 -3.68
N LEU A 809 -2.16 50.58 -4.06
CA LEU A 809 -1.95 49.88 -5.34
C LEU A 809 -2.31 50.74 -6.56
N LYS A 810 -3.33 51.61 -6.45
CA LYS A 810 -3.77 52.51 -7.53
C LYS A 810 -2.71 53.56 -7.88
N GLU A 811 -1.93 54.00 -6.89
CA GLU A 811 -0.88 55.02 -7.04
C GLU A 811 0.38 54.48 -7.76
N ILE A 812 0.55 53.16 -7.88
CA ILE A 812 1.71 52.56 -8.55
C ILE A 812 1.59 52.69 -10.08
N LYS A 813 2.38 53.59 -10.64
CA LYS A 813 2.65 53.66 -12.09
C LYS A 813 3.81 52.72 -12.45
N VAL A 814 3.51 51.55 -13.02
CA VAL A 814 4.49 50.45 -13.28
C VAL A 814 5.72 50.93 -14.05
N GLY A 815 5.53 51.65 -15.16
CA GLY A 815 6.62 52.08 -16.03
C GLY A 815 7.60 53.07 -15.37
N SER A 816 7.10 54.04 -14.60
CA SER A 816 7.96 54.97 -13.85
C SER A 816 8.61 54.29 -12.66
N ARG A 817 7.88 53.40 -11.96
CA ARG A 817 8.41 52.67 -10.81
C ARG A 817 9.57 51.74 -11.17
N ILE A 818 9.53 51.09 -12.34
CA ILE A 818 10.67 50.30 -12.85
C ILE A 818 11.90 51.18 -13.05
N LYS A 819 11.75 52.38 -13.63
CA LYS A 819 12.87 53.31 -13.84
C LYS A 819 13.48 53.73 -12.49
N THR A 820 12.64 54.09 -11.52
CA THR A 820 13.09 54.45 -10.16
C THR A 820 13.80 53.27 -9.48
N LEU A 821 13.22 52.07 -9.50
CA LEU A 821 13.82 50.89 -8.88
C LEU A 821 15.14 50.47 -9.53
N LYS A 822 15.28 50.60 -10.86
CA LYS A 822 16.55 50.35 -11.56
C LYS A 822 17.61 51.41 -11.23
N ALA A 823 17.21 52.65 -10.98
CA ALA A 823 18.12 53.70 -10.50
C ALA A 823 18.55 53.45 -9.05
N GLU A 824 17.60 53.11 -8.16
CA GLU A 824 17.87 52.70 -6.76
C GLU A 824 18.81 51.48 -6.71
N LEU A 825 18.63 50.50 -7.60
CA LEU A 825 19.46 49.29 -7.68
C LEU A 825 20.94 49.60 -7.97
N LYS A 826 21.23 50.63 -8.77
CA LYS A 826 22.62 50.99 -9.13
C LYS A 826 23.43 51.52 -7.95
N ILE A 827 22.77 52.07 -6.93
CA ILE A 827 23.40 52.69 -5.76
C ILE A 827 23.11 51.92 -4.46
N ALA A 828 22.46 50.75 -4.55
CA ALA A 828 22.02 49.99 -3.39
C ALA A 828 23.17 49.16 -2.78
N PRO A 829 23.24 49.07 -1.43
CA PRO A 829 24.18 48.17 -0.76
C PRO A 829 23.86 46.70 -1.07
N PRO A 830 24.84 45.78 -1.02
CA PRO A 830 24.65 44.36 -1.35
C PRO A 830 23.49 43.67 -0.62
N THR A 831 23.18 44.12 0.60
CA THR A 831 22.07 43.64 1.44
C THR A 831 20.68 43.92 0.85
N ASN A 832 20.54 44.95 0.00
CA ASN A 832 19.25 45.39 -0.57
C ASN A 832 19.07 45.00 -2.05
N VAL A 833 20.13 44.56 -2.73
CA VAL A 833 20.12 44.19 -4.15
C VAL A 833 19.06 43.12 -4.45
N ASN A 834 19.01 42.05 -3.65
CA ASN A 834 18.03 40.97 -3.84
C ASN A 834 16.57 41.45 -3.68
N LYS A 835 16.32 42.37 -2.73
CA LYS A 835 15.00 42.95 -2.48
C LYS A 835 14.55 43.82 -3.67
N LEU A 836 15.46 44.64 -4.22
CA LEU A 836 15.19 45.49 -5.37
C LEU A 836 15.03 44.69 -6.66
N ASN A 837 15.88 43.70 -6.93
CA ASN A 837 15.76 42.79 -8.07
C ASN A 837 14.42 42.04 -8.06
N THR A 838 13.99 41.58 -6.90
CA THR A 838 12.69 40.93 -6.74
C THR A 838 11.54 41.87 -7.10
N LYS A 839 11.59 43.14 -6.66
CA LYS A 839 10.58 44.17 -7.00
C LYS A 839 10.56 44.49 -8.49
N ILE A 840 11.73 44.66 -9.10
CA ILE A 840 11.86 44.91 -10.54
C ILE A 840 11.21 43.78 -11.32
N ARG A 841 11.46 42.52 -10.94
CA ARG A 841 10.86 41.34 -11.58
C ARG A 841 9.33 41.36 -11.55
N TYR A 842 8.69 41.69 -10.41
CA TYR A 842 7.22 41.79 -10.35
C TYR A 842 6.67 42.93 -11.21
N MET A 843 7.34 44.08 -11.22
CA MET A 843 6.90 45.23 -12.01
C MET A 843 7.12 45.01 -13.52
N GLU A 844 8.23 44.38 -13.91
CA GLU A 844 8.49 43.96 -15.28
C GLU A 844 7.46 42.93 -15.76
N ALA A 845 7.10 41.95 -14.92
CA ALA A 845 6.03 41.01 -15.23
C ALA A 845 4.69 41.73 -15.50
N LEU A 846 4.29 42.68 -14.65
CA LEU A 846 3.07 43.48 -14.89
C LEU A 846 3.15 44.31 -16.18
N LYS A 847 4.32 44.88 -16.48
CA LYS A 847 4.56 45.63 -17.73
C LYS A 847 4.43 44.74 -18.96
N ASP A 848 5.03 43.56 -18.94
CA ASP A 848 5.01 42.60 -20.04
C ASP A 848 3.58 42.08 -20.29
N LEU A 849 2.80 41.93 -19.22
CA LEU A 849 1.39 41.55 -19.28
C LEU A 849 0.45 42.71 -19.62
N LYS A 850 0.95 43.94 -19.69
CA LYS A 850 0.15 45.18 -19.86
C LYS A 850 -0.98 45.28 -18.82
N MET A 851 -0.72 44.87 -17.58
CA MET A 851 -1.69 44.84 -16.48
C MET A 851 -1.40 45.89 -15.42
N ASP A 852 -2.46 46.56 -14.95
CA ASP A 852 -2.38 47.46 -13.80
C ASP A 852 -2.33 46.64 -12.48
N PRO A 853 -1.52 47.04 -11.49
CA PRO A 853 -1.40 46.33 -10.21
C PRO A 853 -2.75 46.14 -9.49
N ILE A 854 -3.62 47.16 -9.56
CA ILE A 854 -4.96 47.08 -8.97
C ILE A 854 -5.84 46.02 -9.63
N LYS A 855 -5.74 45.82 -10.95
CA LYS A 855 -6.51 44.79 -11.67
C LYS A 855 -5.91 43.40 -11.44
N ALA A 856 -4.60 43.30 -11.31
CA ALA A 856 -3.90 42.03 -11.13
C ALA A 856 -4.03 41.47 -9.70
N TYR A 857 -4.01 42.33 -8.68
CA TYR A 857 -3.85 41.89 -7.28
C TYR A 857 -5.09 42.09 -6.40
N THR A 858 -6.22 42.46 -6.98
CA THR A 858 -7.47 42.62 -6.25
C THR A 858 -8.59 41.87 -6.90
N MET A 859 -9.59 41.48 -6.11
CA MET A 859 -10.75 40.73 -6.58
C MET A 859 -12.04 41.28 -5.97
N GLY A 860 -13.04 41.50 -6.82
CA GLY A 860 -14.42 41.82 -6.43
C GLY A 860 -15.39 40.67 -6.71
N VAL A 861 -14.94 39.67 -7.48
CA VAL A 861 -15.69 38.45 -7.76
C VAL A 861 -14.84 37.22 -7.49
N VAL A 862 -15.45 36.19 -6.92
CA VAL A 862 -14.83 34.87 -6.71
C VAL A 862 -15.35 33.92 -7.80
N PRO A 863 -14.47 33.30 -8.60
CA PRO A 863 -14.90 32.32 -9.60
C PRO A 863 -15.46 31.06 -8.92
N VAL A 864 -16.61 30.58 -9.38
CA VAL A 864 -17.17 29.29 -8.99
C VAL A 864 -16.95 28.28 -10.10
N ILE A 865 -16.10 27.30 -9.82
CA ILE A 865 -15.77 26.26 -10.81
C ILE A 865 -17.00 25.40 -11.16
N PRO A 866 -17.02 24.77 -12.34
CA PRO A 866 -18.11 23.87 -12.74
C PRO A 866 -18.33 22.70 -11.75
N PRO A 867 -19.60 22.33 -11.46
CA PRO A 867 -19.96 21.21 -10.60
C PRO A 867 -19.28 19.88 -10.92
N VAL A 868 -19.04 19.57 -12.20
CA VAL A 868 -18.36 18.34 -12.64
C VAL A 868 -16.96 18.16 -12.02
N PHE A 869 -16.27 19.27 -11.68
CA PHE A 869 -14.96 19.24 -11.04
C PHE A 869 -14.99 19.27 -9.51
N ARG A 870 -16.17 19.51 -8.91
CA ARG A 870 -16.45 19.51 -7.46
C ARG A 870 -17.65 18.61 -7.14
N PRO A 871 -17.58 17.32 -7.47
CA PRO A 871 -18.74 16.44 -7.45
C PRO A 871 -19.27 16.18 -6.04
N THR A 872 -20.56 15.89 -5.96
CA THR A 872 -21.26 15.42 -4.77
C THR A 872 -22.05 14.17 -5.14
N TYR A 873 -21.90 13.07 -4.39
CA TYR A 873 -22.60 11.82 -4.68
C TYR A 873 -22.94 11.03 -3.41
N PRO A 874 -24.03 10.25 -3.42
CA PRO A 874 -24.37 9.35 -2.34
C PRO A 874 -23.47 8.11 -2.36
N LEU A 875 -23.03 7.68 -1.19
CA LEU A 875 -22.43 6.37 -0.98
C LEU A 875 -23.51 5.30 -0.92
N PRO A 876 -23.17 4.02 -1.17
CA PRO A 876 -24.07 2.90 -0.90
C PRO A 876 -24.59 2.86 0.55
N SER A 877 -23.86 3.47 1.50
CA SER A 877 -24.30 3.64 2.89
C SER A 877 -25.46 4.61 3.04
N GLY A 878 -25.73 5.47 2.06
CA GLY A 878 -26.68 6.59 2.12
C GLY A 878 -26.08 7.92 2.60
N ASP A 879 -24.80 7.94 2.97
CA ASP A 879 -24.08 9.18 3.31
C ASP A 879 -23.65 9.92 2.05
N LEU A 880 -23.53 11.25 2.09
CA LEU A 880 -23.07 12.05 0.96
C LEU A 880 -21.58 12.34 1.05
N VAL A 881 -20.85 12.04 -0.01
CA VAL A 881 -19.50 12.56 -0.22
C VAL A 881 -19.64 13.90 -0.94
N VAL A 882 -19.22 14.96 -0.26
CA VAL A 882 -19.20 16.33 -0.78
C VAL A 882 -17.75 16.77 -0.96
N SER A 883 -17.39 17.27 -2.14
CA SER A 883 -16.08 17.86 -2.39
C SER A 883 -15.74 18.95 -1.36
N ASP A 884 -14.50 18.94 -0.87
CA ASP A 884 -13.96 19.95 0.06
C ASP A 884 -14.13 21.39 -0.46
N ILE A 885 -14.01 21.57 -1.78
CA ILE A 885 -14.20 22.86 -2.45
C ILE A 885 -15.64 23.38 -2.31
N ASN A 886 -16.66 22.51 -2.33
CA ASN A 886 -18.05 22.93 -2.09
C ASN A 886 -18.24 23.46 -0.66
N LYS A 887 -17.54 22.88 0.33
CA LYS A 887 -17.58 23.34 1.72
C LYS A 887 -16.99 24.74 1.83
N HIS A 888 -15.85 24.99 1.18
CA HIS A 888 -15.23 26.32 1.12
C HIS A 888 -16.12 27.37 0.46
N TYR A 889 -16.75 27.04 -0.68
CA TYR A 889 -17.69 27.96 -1.33
C TYR A 889 -18.89 28.29 -0.44
N ARG A 890 -19.41 27.32 0.31
CA ARG A 890 -20.46 27.56 1.30
C ARG A 890 -19.98 28.54 2.36
N ASP A 891 -18.79 28.37 2.92
CA ASP A 891 -18.33 29.22 4.02
C ASP A 891 -18.08 30.66 3.55
N VAL A 892 -17.42 30.82 2.41
CA VAL A 892 -17.26 32.14 1.75
C VAL A 892 -18.63 32.75 1.50
N GLY A 893 -19.58 31.94 1.04
CA GLY A 893 -20.95 32.35 0.78
C GLY A 893 -21.71 32.83 2.02
N LEU A 894 -21.65 32.07 3.12
CA LEU A 894 -22.29 32.39 4.38
C LEU A 894 -21.72 33.67 4.99
N VAL A 895 -20.39 33.84 4.97
CA VAL A 895 -19.73 35.05 5.47
C VAL A 895 -20.11 36.25 4.59
N ASN A 896 -20.03 36.12 3.26
CA ASN A 896 -20.35 37.21 2.33
C ASN A 896 -21.84 37.63 2.41
N LYS A 897 -22.75 36.67 2.57
CA LYS A 897 -24.19 36.93 2.74
C LYS A 897 -24.49 37.62 4.07
N SER A 898 -23.95 37.10 5.17
CA SER A 898 -24.07 37.71 6.50
C SER A 898 -23.58 39.17 6.49
N LEU A 899 -22.45 39.43 5.82
CA LEU A 899 -21.97 40.79 5.65
C LEU A 899 -22.91 41.62 4.80
N ARG A 900 -23.37 41.14 3.64
CA ARG A 900 -24.32 41.87 2.78
C ARG A 900 -25.59 42.29 3.52
N ASP A 901 -26.16 41.39 4.32
CA ASP A 901 -27.43 41.60 5.00
C ASP A 901 -27.31 42.60 6.17
N SER A 902 -26.14 42.72 6.79
CA SER A 902 -25.93 43.58 7.99
C SER A 902 -24.90 44.69 7.80
N PHE A 903 -24.30 44.85 6.61
CA PHE A 903 -23.10 45.69 6.42
C PHE A 903 -23.31 47.16 6.83
N LYS A 904 -24.48 47.72 6.51
CA LYS A 904 -24.78 49.14 6.73
C LYS A 904 -25.06 49.46 8.20
N ASP A 905 -25.50 48.47 8.96
CA ASP A 905 -25.94 48.61 10.35
C ASP A 905 -24.81 48.31 11.35
N LEU A 906 -23.66 47.82 10.86
CA LEU A 906 -22.50 47.45 11.68
C LEU A 906 -21.53 48.63 11.92
N PRO A 907 -21.01 48.78 13.16
CA PRO A 907 -19.89 49.68 13.45
C PRO A 907 -18.67 49.41 12.55
N GLU A 908 -17.84 50.43 12.29
CA GLU A 908 -16.66 50.32 11.43
C GLU A 908 -15.69 49.20 11.84
N SER A 909 -15.49 49.01 13.15
CA SER A 909 -14.67 47.91 13.69
C SER A 909 -15.22 46.53 13.33
N MET A 910 -16.54 46.34 13.43
CA MET A 910 -17.20 45.07 13.07
C MET A 910 -17.25 44.85 11.55
N ARG A 911 -17.41 45.92 10.76
CA ARG A 911 -17.30 45.85 9.29
C ARG A 911 -15.90 45.39 8.88
N LEU A 912 -14.87 45.93 9.52
CA LEU A 912 -13.48 45.56 9.28
C LEU A 912 -13.19 44.10 9.68
N GLU A 913 -13.63 43.66 10.86
CA GLU A 913 -13.53 42.27 11.32
C GLU A 913 -14.26 41.31 10.37
N GLY A 914 -15.45 41.68 9.92
CA GLY A 914 -16.22 40.97 8.94
C GLY A 914 -15.49 40.79 7.61
N MET A 915 -14.95 41.88 7.06
CA MET A 915 -14.16 41.84 5.82
C MET A 915 -12.88 41.01 5.98
N ASN A 916 -12.22 41.05 7.14
CA ASN A 916 -11.07 40.19 7.44
C ASN A 916 -11.45 38.71 7.53
N THR A 917 -12.63 38.41 8.08
CA THR A 917 -13.18 37.03 8.11
C THR A 917 -13.47 36.53 6.69
N LEU A 918 -14.00 37.39 5.82
CA LEU A 918 -14.20 37.10 4.40
C LEU A 918 -12.87 36.86 3.67
N TYR A 919 -11.89 37.73 3.87
CA TYR A 919 -10.53 37.59 3.33
C TYR A 919 -9.89 36.26 3.74
N THR A 920 -9.98 35.93 5.04
CA THR A 920 -9.46 34.69 5.60
C THR A 920 -10.20 33.48 5.03
N SER A 921 -11.52 33.57 4.80
CA SER A 921 -12.31 32.47 4.23
C SER A 921 -11.89 32.17 2.79
N ILE A 922 -11.61 33.21 2.00
CA ILE A 922 -11.09 33.08 0.63
C ILE A 922 -9.64 32.57 0.65
N LYS A 923 -8.81 33.02 1.59
CA LYS A 923 -7.43 32.52 1.80
C LYS A 923 -7.43 31.01 2.14
N ALA A 924 -8.41 30.55 2.93
CA ALA A 924 -8.62 29.13 3.22
C ALA A 924 -9.09 28.36 1.98
N MET A 925 -10.05 28.89 1.22
CA MET A 925 -10.52 28.30 -0.05
C MET A 925 -9.38 28.14 -1.06
N GLN A 926 -8.51 29.14 -1.19
CA GLN A 926 -7.32 29.07 -2.04
C GLN A 926 -6.30 28.05 -1.52
N GLY A 927 -6.30 27.73 -0.22
CA GLY A 927 -5.50 26.66 0.39
C GLY A 927 -4.26 27.13 1.14
N PHE A 928 -4.17 28.40 1.55
CA PHE A 928 -3.02 28.92 2.29
C PHE A 928 -3.12 28.73 3.81
N ILE A 929 -4.34 28.54 4.32
CA ILE A 929 -4.63 28.34 5.75
C ILE A 929 -5.72 27.28 5.93
N ASP A 930 -5.92 26.83 7.17
CA ASP A 930 -7.02 25.92 7.52
C ASP A 930 -8.40 26.64 7.48
N PRO A 931 -9.52 25.92 7.26
CA PRO A 931 -10.87 26.51 7.24
C PRO A 931 -11.26 27.18 8.58
N ILE A 932 -12.08 28.22 8.51
CA ILE A 932 -12.54 29.00 9.68
C ILE A 932 -13.75 28.36 10.39
N THR A 933 -14.36 27.31 9.83
CA THR A 933 -15.64 26.77 10.35
C THR A 933 -15.61 26.21 11.77
N TYR A 934 -16.76 26.30 12.44
CA TYR A 934 -17.10 25.74 13.76
C TYR A 934 -16.95 24.21 13.90
N SER A 935 -16.79 23.48 12.78
CA SER A 935 -16.55 22.03 12.80
C SER A 935 -15.05 21.76 12.75
N LYS A 936 -14.54 20.83 13.58
CA LYS A 936 -13.13 20.37 13.53
C LYS A 936 -12.77 19.64 12.22
N GLU A 937 -13.65 19.59 11.22
CA GLU A 937 -13.31 18.99 9.92
C GLU A 937 -12.31 19.87 9.18
N LYS A 938 -11.10 19.36 8.97
CA LYS A 938 -10.13 19.96 8.06
C LYS A 938 -10.45 19.50 6.64
N TYR A 939 -10.73 20.44 5.74
CA TYR A 939 -10.91 20.18 4.31
C TYR A 939 -10.00 21.09 3.48
N LYS A 940 -9.55 20.58 2.32
CA LYS A 940 -8.47 21.19 1.55
C LYS A 940 -8.95 22.29 0.61
N GLY A 941 -8.15 23.35 0.51
CA GLY A 941 -8.33 24.38 -0.52
C GLY A 941 -7.70 23.99 -1.87
N PHE A 942 -7.86 24.83 -2.89
CA PHE A 942 -7.40 24.57 -4.25
C PHE A 942 -5.91 24.22 -4.37
N VAL A 943 -5.02 25.05 -3.81
CA VAL A 943 -3.56 24.85 -3.88
C VAL A 943 -3.13 23.59 -3.13
N GLN A 944 -3.80 23.28 -2.02
CA GLN A 944 -3.55 22.07 -1.24
C GLN A 944 -3.97 20.81 -2.01
N GLU A 945 -5.08 20.85 -2.74
CA GLU A 945 -5.49 19.76 -3.64
C GLU A 945 -4.53 19.62 -4.84
N LEU A 946 -3.98 20.71 -5.36
CA LEU A 946 -3.03 20.69 -6.49
C LEU A 946 -1.65 20.16 -6.11
N GLY A 947 -1.02 20.76 -5.08
CA GLY A 947 0.43 20.77 -4.90
C GLY A 947 1.02 19.70 -3.96
N LYS A 948 0.21 18.92 -3.26
CA LYS A 948 0.74 17.93 -2.31
C LYS A 948 1.62 16.90 -3.03
N MET A 949 2.88 16.74 -2.63
CA MET A 949 3.77 15.75 -3.23
C MET A 949 3.14 14.34 -3.17
N LYS A 950 3.30 13.57 -4.26
CA LYS A 950 2.77 12.21 -4.50
C LYS A 950 1.24 12.06 -4.54
N THR A 951 0.47 12.94 -3.91
CA THR A 951 -0.98 12.76 -3.66
C THR A 951 -1.87 13.90 -4.18
N GLY A 952 -1.30 15.07 -4.44
CA GLY A 952 -1.99 16.19 -5.08
C GLY A 952 -2.29 15.89 -6.55
N LEU A 953 -3.19 16.68 -7.14
CA LEU A 953 -3.69 16.47 -8.50
C LEU A 953 -2.55 16.43 -9.54
N ILE A 954 -1.53 17.27 -9.40
CA ILE A 954 -0.42 17.37 -10.37
C ILE A 954 0.42 16.07 -10.39
N HIS A 955 1.08 15.74 -9.29
CA HIS A 955 1.94 14.55 -9.22
C HIS A 955 1.15 13.24 -9.14
N GLY A 956 0.00 13.27 -8.50
CA GLY A 956 -0.79 12.09 -8.18
C GLY A 956 -1.64 11.59 -9.34
N LYS A 957 -2.11 12.49 -10.22
CA LYS A 957 -3.08 12.19 -11.28
C LYS A 957 -2.71 12.77 -12.65
N ALA A 958 -2.15 13.98 -12.72
CA ALA A 958 -1.84 14.62 -14.00
C ALA A 958 -0.54 14.14 -14.63
N TRP A 959 0.46 13.76 -13.82
CA TRP A 959 1.72 13.17 -14.28
C TRP A 959 1.77 11.66 -14.09
N ALA A 960 0.72 11.10 -13.53
CA ALA A 960 0.67 9.70 -13.19
C ALA A 960 -0.71 9.12 -13.46
N HIS A 961 -0.75 8.12 -14.32
CA HIS A 961 -1.99 7.62 -14.91
C HIS A 961 -2.14 6.14 -14.64
N ARG A 962 -3.28 5.74 -14.07
CA ARG A 962 -3.70 4.34 -14.10
C ARG A 962 -4.03 3.94 -15.53
N GLN A 963 -3.77 2.69 -15.88
CA GLN A 963 -3.81 2.22 -17.26
C GLN A 963 -4.93 1.21 -17.47
N ASP A 964 -5.75 1.42 -18.49
CA ASP A 964 -6.49 0.34 -19.16
C ASP A 964 -5.50 -0.68 -19.75
N VAL A 965 -5.97 -1.91 -20.01
CA VAL A 965 -5.18 -3.05 -20.53
C VAL A 965 -3.85 -3.24 -19.76
N SER A 966 -3.98 -3.38 -18.45
CA SER A 966 -2.85 -3.53 -17.53
C SER A 966 -3.11 -4.58 -16.46
N GLY A 967 -2.04 -5.04 -15.82
CA GLY A 967 -2.17 -5.93 -14.68
C GLY A 967 -0.87 -6.02 -13.91
N ARG A 968 -0.88 -6.81 -12.85
CA ARG A 968 0.31 -7.18 -12.09
C ARG A 968 0.22 -8.63 -11.63
N SER A 969 1.36 -9.26 -11.43
CA SER A 969 1.44 -10.52 -10.70
C SER A 969 2.84 -10.73 -10.13
N THR A 970 2.97 -11.69 -9.21
CA THR A 970 4.25 -12.18 -8.68
C THR A 970 5.12 -12.70 -9.81
N ILE A 971 6.43 -12.46 -9.74
CA ILE A 971 7.38 -13.05 -10.69
C ILE A 971 7.95 -14.38 -10.19
N THR A 972 8.11 -15.35 -11.11
CA THR A 972 8.75 -16.65 -10.86
C THR A 972 9.80 -16.95 -11.94
N VAL A 973 10.72 -17.86 -11.62
CA VAL A 973 11.81 -18.25 -12.53
C VAL A 973 11.30 -19.21 -13.60
N GLU A 974 11.66 -18.98 -14.86
CA GLU A 974 11.48 -19.93 -15.97
C GLU A 974 12.72 -19.88 -16.88
N PRO A 975 13.68 -20.80 -16.69
CA PRO A 975 14.93 -20.82 -17.46
C PRO A 975 14.74 -21.20 -18.93
N SER A 976 13.60 -21.79 -19.29
CA SER A 976 13.30 -22.22 -20.66
C SER A 976 12.90 -21.07 -21.60
N LEU A 977 12.54 -19.90 -21.06
CA LEU A 977 12.18 -18.73 -21.86
C LEU A 977 13.42 -18.09 -22.50
N GLY A 978 13.28 -17.52 -23.70
CA GLY A 978 14.29 -16.65 -24.29
C GLY A 978 14.53 -15.38 -23.45
N LEU A 979 15.68 -14.72 -23.64
CA LEU A 979 16.02 -13.48 -22.93
C LEU A 979 15.08 -12.31 -23.26
N ASN A 980 14.44 -12.34 -24.43
CA ASN A 980 13.46 -11.36 -24.87
C ASN A 980 12.01 -11.81 -24.59
N GLU A 981 11.81 -12.97 -23.96
CA GLU A 981 10.49 -13.54 -23.70
C GLU A 981 10.04 -13.36 -22.25
N VAL A 982 8.72 -13.32 -22.06
CA VAL A 982 8.08 -13.31 -20.74
C VAL A 982 6.92 -14.30 -20.71
N GLY A 983 6.83 -15.10 -19.67
CA GLY A 983 5.68 -15.96 -19.43
C GLY A 983 4.51 -15.17 -18.87
N ILE A 984 3.38 -15.12 -19.59
CA ILE A 984 2.15 -14.47 -19.17
C ILE A 984 1.07 -15.52 -18.91
N PRO A 985 0.47 -15.53 -17.70
CA PRO A 985 -0.63 -16.44 -17.38
C PRO A 985 -1.81 -16.33 -18.36
N ARG A 986 -2.44 -17.46 -18.69
CA ARG A 986 -3.59 -17.50 -19.62
C ARG A 986 -4.72 -16.54 -19.25
N ASP A 987 -5.21 -16.57 -18.01
CA ASP A 987 -6.32 -15.69 -17.58
C ASP A 987 -5.90 -14.22 -17.51
N PHE A 988 -4.63 -13.98 -17.21
CA PHE A 988 -4.04 -12.64 -17.29
C PHE A 988 -4.12 -12.12 -18.73
N ALA A 989 -3.69 -12.94 -19.69
CA ALA A 989 -3.70 -12.59 -21.11
C ALA A 989 -5.14 -12.38 -21.62
N TYR A 990 -6.08 -13.30 -21.37
CA TYR A 990 -7.49 -13.16 -21.79
C TYR A 990 -8.13 -11.84 -21.31
N THR A 991 -7.84 -11.43 -20.07
CA THR A 991 -8.39 -10.18 -19.54
C THR A 991 -7.72 -8.98 -20.20
N THR A 992 -6.39 -8.92 -20.17
CA THR A 992 -5.64 -7.74 -20.62
C THR A 992 -5.62 -7.55 -22.13
N TYR A 993 -5.76 -8.62 -22.92
CA TYR A 993 -5.82 -8.59 -24.38
C TYR A 993 -7.24 -8.56 -24.95
N LYS A 994 -8.29 -8.61 -24.11
CA LYS A 994 -9.71 -8.65 -24.52
C LYS A 994 -10.05 -7.81 -25.76
N PRO A 995 -9.76 -6.50 -25.83
CA PRO A 995 -10.19 -5.69 -26.97
C PRO A 995 -9.58 -6.17 -28.30
N PHE A 996 -8.35 -6.70 -28.27
CA PHE A 996 -7.64 -7.16 -29.44
C PHE A 996 -8.11 -8.56 -29.88
N ILE A 997 -8.45 -9.43 -28.92
CA ILE A 997 -9.02 -10.76 -29.22
C ILE A 997 -10.36 -10.59 -29.95
N LEU A 998 -11.23 -9.71 -29.44
CA LEU A 998 -12.54 -9.46 -30.06
C LEU A 998 -12.40 -8.85 -31.46
N ARG A 999 -11.42 -7.96 -31.66
CA ARG A 999 -11.07 -7.42 -32.98
C ARG A 999 -10.65 -8.53 -33.94
N SER A 1000 -9.72 -9.40 -33.53
CA SER A 1000 -9.21 -10.51 -34.36
C SER A 1000 -10.32 -11.50 -34.74
N LEU A 1001 -11.21 -11.84 -33.81
CA LEU A 1001 -12.38 -12.67 -34.09
C LEU A 1001 -13.31 -12.02 -35.12
N LYS A 1002 -13.55 -10.71 -35.00
CA LYS A 1002 -14.38 -9.96 -35.94
C LYS A 1002 -13.74 -9.87 -37.33
N GLU A 1003 -12.44 -9.61 -37.40
CA GLU A 1003 -11.67 -9.59 -38.65
C GLU A 1003 -11.66 -10.97 -39.34
N SER A 1004 -11.82 -12.04 -38.58
CA SER A 1004 -12.02 -13.41 -39.09
C SER A 1004 -13.46 -13.67 -39.60
N GLY A 1005 -14.32 -12.66 -39.68
CA GLY A 1005 -15.69 -12.76 -40.19
C GLY A 1005 -16.76 -13.11 -39.14
N ILE A 1006 -16.40 -13.22 -37.86
CA ILE A 1006 -17.35 -13.57 -36.79
C ILE A 1006 -18.15 -12.33 -36.37
N LYS A 1007 -19.48 -12.44 -36.35
CA LYS A 1007 -20.36 -11.36 -35.85
C LYS A 1007 -20.04 -11.03 -34.38
N ALA A 1008 -20.12 -9.74 -34.02
CA ALA A 1008 -19.71 -9.25 -32.70
C ALA A 1008 -20.33 -9.99 -31.50
N THR A 1009 -21.63 -10.33 -31.58
CA THR A 1009 -22.32 -11.07 -30.52
C THR A 1009 -21.76 -12.48 -30.33
N ARG A 1010 -21.44 -13.17 -31.44
CA ARG A 1010 -20.80 -14.48 -31.41
C ARG A 1010 -19.34 -14.38 -30.96
N ALA A 1011 -18.62 -13.33 -31.36
CA ALA A 1011 -17.24 -13.10 -30.93
C ALA A 1011 -17.15 -12.93 -29.41
N LEU A 1012 -18.09 -12.19 -28.81
CA LEU A 1012 -18.17 -12.06 -27.35
C LEU A 1012 -18.43 -13.41 -26.68
N LYS A 1013 -19.37 -14.20 -27.21
CA LYS A 1013 -19.64 -15.57 -26.72
C LYS A 1013 -18.39 -16.47 -26.81
N HIS A 1014 -17.70 -16.48 -27.95
CA HIS A 1014 -16.46 -17.23 -28.14
C HIS A 1014 -15.38 -16.85 -27.13
N TYR A 1015 -15.28 -15.56 -26.79
CA TYR A 1015 -14.35 -15.03 -25.79
C TYR A 1015 -14.74 -15.45 -24.37
N GLU A 1016 -16.01 -15.29 -23.99
CA GLU A 1016 -16.52 -15.64 -22.66
C GLU A 1016 -16.40 -17.14 -22.38
N GLU A 1017 -16.67 -17.97 -23.39
CA GLU A 1017 -16.52 -19.43 -23.33
C GLU A 1017 -15.08 -19.92 -23.54
N LYS A 1018 -14.12 -19.01 -23.80
CA LYS A 1018 -12.70 -19.32 -24.08
C LYS A 1018 -12.51 -20.45 -25.11
N THR A 1019 -13.33 -20.44 -26.16
CA THR A 1019 -13.34 -21.48 -27.22
C THR A 1019 -11.97 -21.61 -27.93
N PRO A 1020 -11.68 -22.75 -28.62
CA PRO A 1020 -10.45 -22.90 -29.41
C PRO A 1020 -10.21 -21.76 -30.42
N THR A 1021 -11.28 -21.22 -31.01
CA THR A 1021 -11.20 -20.06 -31.90
C THR A 1021 -10.74 -18.79 -31.19
N ALA A 1022 -11.23 -18.55 -29.97
CA ALA A 1022 -10.77 -17.42 -29.14
C ALA A 1022 -9.33 -17.61 -28.67
N GLN A 1023 -8.91 -18.85 -28.40
CA GLN A 1023 -7.52 -19.17 -28.09
C GLN A 1023 -6.59 -18.86 -29.26
N LEU A 1024 -6.95 -19.27 -30.48
CA LEU A 1024 -6.18 -18.97 -31.68
C LEU A 1024 -6.09 -17.46 -31.94
N ALA A 1025 -7.18 -16.72 -31.72
CA ALA A 1025 -7.18 -15.26 -31.79
C ALA A 1025 -6.22 -14.63 -30.75
N LEU A 1026 -6.23 -15.13 -29.51
CA LEU A 1026 -5.29 -14.69 -28.47
C LEU A 1026 -3.84 -14.95 -28.87
N ASP A 1027 -3.52 -16.16 -29.35
CA ASP A 1027 -2.16 -16.54 -29.75
C ASP A 1027 -1.63 -15.64 -30.87
N ASN A 1028 -2.47 -15.32 -31.85
CA ASN A 1028 -2.11 -14.41 -32.94
C ASN A 1028 -1.87 -12.99 -32.45
N VAL A 1029 -2.77 -12.47 -31.62
CA VAL A 1029 -2.63 -11.12 -31.05
C VAL A 1029 -1.36 -11.01 -30.19
N MET A 1030 -1.03 -12.04 -29.41
CA MET A 1030 0.17 -12.05 -28.55
C MET A 1030 1.48 -12.05 -29.35
N LYS A 1031 1.49 -12.71 -30.53
CA LYS A 1031 2.65 -12.69 -31.43
C LYS A 1031 2.96 -11.30 -31.97
N GLU A 1032 1.95 -10.44 -32.14
CA GLU A 1032 2.10 -9.10 -32.70
C GLU A 1032 2.29 -8.02 -31.62
N ARG A 1033 1.94 -8.30 -30.36
CA ARG A 1033 1.82 -7.28 -29.32
C ARG A 1033 2.69 -7.59 -28.10
N PRO A 1034 3.81 -6.88 -27.93
CA PRO A 1034 4.67 -7.08 -26.78
C PRO A 1034 4.03 -6.62 -25.48
N VAL A 1035 4.53 -7.16 -24.37
CA VAL A 1035 4.18 -6.76 -23.02
C VAL A 1035 5.28 -5.88 -22.46
N ILE A 1036 4.92 -4.69 -21.98
CA ILE A 1036 5.86 -3.85 -21.25
C ILE A 1036 5.76 -4.20 -19.77
N LEU A 1037 6.84 -4.74 -19.21
CA LEU A 1037 6.98 -4.94 -17.78
C LEU A 1037 7.63 -3.74 -17.12
N ASN A 1038 7.16 -3.41 -15.93
CA ASN A 1038 7.73 -2.42 -15.05
C ASN A 1038 7.95 -3.02 -13.66
N ARG A 1039 9.21 -2.97 -13.23
CA ARG A 1039 9.64 -3.28 -11.87
C ARG A 1039 9.72 -1.99 -11.05
N ALA A 1040 8.67 -1.70 -10.28
CA ALA A 1040 8.62 -0.52 -9.42
C ALA A 1040 9.44 -0.72 -8.12
N PRO A 1041 10.12 0.30 -7.58
CA PRO A 1041 10.25 1.66 -8.15
C PRO A 1041 11.18 1.68 -9.37
N SER A 1042 10.85 2.50 -10.37
CA SER A 1042 11.68 2.67 -11.58
C SER A 1042 12.91 3.52 -11.28
N LEU A 1043 13.98 2.89 -10.78
CA LEU A 1043 15.21 3.56 -10.38
C LEU A 1043 16.11 3.94 -11.59
N HIS A 1044 15.95 3.25 -12.72
CA HIS A 1044 16.69 3.49 -13.95
C HIS A 1044 15.83 3.13 -15.17
N LYS A 1045 16.30 3.46 -16.38
CA LYS A 1045 15.55 3.18 -17.62
C LYS A 1045 15.15 1.70 -17.75
N HIS A 1046 16.08 0.77 -17.48
CA HIS A 1046 15.84 -0.67 -17.58
C HIS A 1046 14.88 -1.24 -16.52
N SER A 1047 14.35 -0.45 -15.58
CA SER A 1047 13.23 -0.91 -14.74
C SER A 1047 11.93 -1.05 -15.55
N VAL A 1048 11.88 -0.50 -16.76
CA VAL A 1048 10.83 -0.68 -17.76
C VAL A 1048 11.42 -1.35 -19.01
N GLN A 1049 10.91 -2.51 -19.38
CA GLN A 1049 11.37 -3.30 -20.54
C GLN A 1049 10.19 -3.95 -21.27
N ALA A 1050 10.33 -4.09 -22.59
CA ALA A 1050 9.36 -4.78 -23.43
C ALA A 1050 9.81 -6.21 -23.74
N PHE A 1051 8.89 -7.17 -23.58
CA PHE A 1051 9.12 -8.59 -23.79
C PHE A 1051 8.09 -9.18 -24.76
N ARG A 1052 8.49 -10.21 -25.50
CA ARG A 1052 7.60 -11.06 -26.30
C ARG A 1052 6.85 -11.99 -25.33
N PRO A 1053 5.51 -11.96 -25.31
CA PRO A 1053 4.78 -12.77 -24.34
C PRO A 1053 4.60 -14.20 -24.84
N VAL A 1054 4.81 -15.16 -23.93
CA VAL A 1054 4.58 -16.59 -24.12
C VAL A 1054 3.51 -17.01 -23.11
N LEU A 1055 2.49 -17.74 -23.55
CA LEU A 1055 1.44 -18.18 -22.64
C LEU A 1055 1.98 -19.22 -21.66
N THR A 1056 1.69 -19.02 -20.38
CA THR A 1056 2.03 -19.96 -19.31
C THR A 1056 0.80 -20.36 -18.49
N THR A 1057 0.92 -21.49 -17.79
CA THR A 1057 -0.05 -21.93 -16.80
C THR A 1057 0.15 -21.21 -15.46
N GLY A 1058 -0.79 -21.35 -14.54
CA GLY A 1058 -0.73 -20.73 -13.22
C GLY A 1058 -1.07 -19.23 -13.26
N LYS A 1059 -0.52 -18.48 -12.31
CA LYS A 1059 -0.85 -17.05 -12.10
C LYS A 1059 0.33 -16.11 -12.02
N SER A 1060 1.55 -16.62 -11.93
CA SER A 1060 2.77 -15.82 -11.87
C SER A 1060 3.25 -15.41 -13.26
N ILE A 1061 3.84 -14.22 -13.35
CA ILE A 1061 4.60 -13.81 -14.55
C ILE A 1061 5.95 -14.52 -14.48
N ARG A 1062 6.34 -15.23 -15.55
CA ARG A 1062 7.59 -15.98 -15.56
C ARG A 1062 8.70 -15.23 -16.28
N LEU A 1063 9.89 -15.21 -15.70
CA LEU A 1063 11.06 -14.53 -16.25
C LEU A 1063 12.26 -15.47 -16.34
N ASN A 1064 13.06 -15.28 -17.39
CA ASN A 1064 14.37 -15.90 -17.48
C ASN A 1064 15.29 -15.34 -16.35
N PRO A 1065 15.99 -16.18 -15.58
CA PRO A 1065 16.84 -15.72 -14.48
C PRO A 1065 17.98 -14.77 -14.91
N LEU A 1066 18.43 -14.84 -16.17
CA LEU A 1066 19.54 -14.03 -16.67
C LEU A 1066 19.18 -12.56 -16.90
N VAL A 1067 17.88 -12.20 -17.01
CA VAL A 1067 17.48 -10.79 -17.21
C VAL A 1067 17.36 -10.00 -15.91
N VAL A 1068 17.35 -10.70 -14.77
CA VAL A 1068 16.96 -10.20 -13.46
C VAL A 1068 17.86 -9.06 -12.98
N LYS A 1069 19.19 -9.23 -13.06
CA LYS A 1069 20.16 -8.21 -12.65
C LYS A 1069 20.02 -6.90 -13.43
N GLY A 1070 19.84 -6.99 -14.76
CA GLY A 1070 19.65 -5.81 -15.62
C GLY A 1070 18.28 -5.15 -15.46
N PHE A 1071 17.25 -5.96 -15.19
CA PHE A 1071 15.88 -5.49 -14.95
C PHE A 1071 15.65 -4.99 -13.50
N ASN A 1072 16.63 -5.18 -12.61
CA ASN A 1072 16.53 -4.93 -11.17
C ASN A 1072 15.34 -5.66 -10.53
N ALA A 1073 15.10 -6.89 -11.00
CA ALA A 1073 14.13 -7.81 -10.44
C ALA A 1073 14.78 -8.71 -9.38
N ASP A 1074 13.96 -9.40 -8.60
CA ASP A 1074 14.37 -10.39 -7.61
C ASP A 1074 13.21 -11.37 -7.36
N PHE A 1075 13.49 -12.65 -7.11
CA PHE A 1075 12.45 -13.67 -6.93
C PHE A 1075 11.99 -13.83 -5.47
N ASP A 1076 11.64 -12.72 -4.82
CA ASP A 1076 11.32 -12.70 -3.40
C ASP A 1076 9.81 -12.61 -3.08
N GLY A 1077 8.99 -12.59 -4.13
CA GLY A 1077 7.53 -12.45 -4.07
C GLY A 1077 7.01 -11.09 -4.48
N ASN A 1078 7.89 -10.20 -4.94
CA ASN A 1078 7.48 -8.93 -5.52
C ASN A 1078 6.65 -9.13 -6.79
N SER A 1079 5.69 -8.23 -6.98
CA SER A 1079 4.89 -8.17 -8.20
C SER A 1079 5.49 -7.20 -9.20
N VAL A 1080 5.44 -7.54 -10.48
CA VAL A 1080 5.74 -6.61 -11.58
C VAL A 1080 4.45 -6.15 -12.22
N ASN A 1081 4.44 -4.91 -12.70
CA ASN A 1081 3.34 -4.37 -13.48
C ASN A 1081 3.56 -4.73 -14.94
N ALA A 1082 2.50 -5.10 -15.65
CA ALA A 1082 2.52 -5.40 -17.07
C ALA A 1082 1.50 -4.52 -17.80
N TYR A 1083 1.90 -3.97 -18.94
CA TYR A 1083 1.10 -3.06 -19.77
C TYR A 1083 1.09 -3.58 -21.21
N ILE A 1084 -0.11 -3.75 -21.78
CA ILE A 1084 -0.27 -4.19 -23.18
C ILE A 1084 -0.25 -2.98 -24.09
N THR A 1085 0.54 -2.99 -25.16
CA THR A 1085 0.62 -1.86 -26.10
C THR A 1085 -0.56 -1.87 -27.07
N ILE A 1086 -1.06 -0.67 -27.38
CA ILE A 1086 -2.09 -0.47 -28.40
C ILE A 1086 -1.45 -0.31 -29.79
N SER A 1087 -0.21 0.20 -29.85
CA SER A 1087 0.46 0.70 -31.05
C SER A 1087 0.20 -0.08 -32.35
N TYR A 1088 0.07 0.74 -33.39
CA TYR A 1088 -0.51 0.53 -34.70
C TYR A 1088 -0.05 -0.72 -35.45
N ASP A 1089 -1.04 -1.38 -36.06
CA ASP A 1089 -0.96 -2.41 -37.09
C ASP A 1089 0.41 -2.40 -37.80
N PHE A 1090 1.16 -3.49 -37.64
CA PHE A 1090 2.40 -3.76 -38.34
C PHE A 1090 2.34 -3.33 -39.81
N LYS A 1091 1.19 -3.61 -40.45
CA LYS A 1091 0.89 -3.29 -41.84
C LYS A 1091 0.70 -1.80 -42.10
N PHE A 1092 0.19 -1.03 -41.15
CA PHE A 1092 0.09 0.43 -41.28
C PHE A 1092 1.47 1.08 -41.23
N LEU A 1093 2.30 0.68 -40.27
CA LEU A 1093 3.65 1.22 -40.18
C LEU A 1093 4.50 0.83 -41.39
N GLU A 1094 4.43 -0.43 -41.80
CA GLU A 1094 5.05 -0.93 -43.02
C GLU A 1094 4.58 -0.14 -44.25
N LYS A 1095 3.28 0.15 -44.36
CA LYS A 1095 2.72 0.98 -45.44
C LYS A 1095 3.20 2.43 -45.40
N VAL A 1096 3.36 3.02 -44.21
CA VAL A 1096 3.92 4.38 -44.04
C VAL A 1096 5.39 4.40 -44.40
N LEU A 1097 6.19 3.44 -43.93
CA LEU A 1097 7.62 3.34 -44.23
C LEU A 1097 7.87 3.04 -45.71
N ARG A 1098 7.10 2.15 -46.33
CA ARG A 1098 7.12 1.94 -47.80
C ARG A 1098 6.88 3.24 -48.55
N LYS A 1099 5.94 4.05 -48.08
CA LYS A 1099 5.59 5.33 -48.71
C LYS A 1099 6.62 6.43 -48.47
N GLU A 1100 7.15 6.58 -47.25
CA GLU A 1100 8.08 7.66 -46.90
C GLU A 1100 9.53 7.37 -47.32
N LEU A 1101 9.93 6.09 -47.33
CA LEU A 1101 11.29 5.66 -47.69
C LEU A 1101 11.36 5.04 -49.10
N ASN A 1102 10.25 5.06 -49.85
CA ASN A 1102 10.14 4.54 -51.22
C ASN A 1102 10.61 3.08 -51.37
N LEU A 1103 10.27 2.23 -50.39
CA LEU A 1103 10.68 0.82 -50.33
C LEU A 1103 9.78 -0.05 -51.22
N ASP A 1104 10.31 -1.18 -51.68
CA ASP A 1104 9.64 -2.08 -52.64
C ASP A 1104 8.33 -2.68 -52.08
N LYS A 1105 7.45 -3.15 -52.98
CA LYS A 1105 6.18 -3.80 -52.62
C LYS A 1105 6.37 -5.13 -51.88
N ASP A 1106 7.56 -5.71 -51.96
CA ASP A 1106 7.90 -6.95 -51.26
C ASP A 1106 8.60 -6.70 -49.91
N PHE A 1107 8.77 -5.44 -49.49
CA PHE A 1107 9.34 -5.09 -48.19
C PHE A 1107 8.37 -5.42 -47.05
N SER A 1108 8.59 -6.53 -46.36
CA SER A 1108 8.00 -6.77 -45.03
C SER A 1108 8.94 -6.25 -43.95
N LEU A 1109 8.44 -5.46 -42.99
CA LEU A 1109 9.12 -5.42 -41.70
C LEU A 1109 9.12 -6.86 -41.16
N ASP A 1110 10.15 -7.29 -40.44
CA ASP A 1110 10.01 -8.45 -39.55
C ASP A 1110 9.56 -7.98 -38.16
N PHE A 1111 9.06 -8.91 -37.36
CA PHE A 1111 8.63 -8.62 -36.00
C PHE A 1111 9.74 -7.95 -35.18
N ASP A 1112 11.00 -8.32 -35.40
CA ASP A 1112 12.14 -7.78 -34.66
C ASP A 1112 12.44 -6.32 -35.01
N THR A 1113 12.27 -5.92 -36.28
CA THR A 1113 12.40 -4.55 -36.78
C THR A 1113 11.25 -3.69 -36.30
N TYR A 1114 10.01 -4.21 -36.28
CA TYR A 1114 8.85 -3.51 -35.74
C TYR A 1114 8.93 -3.37 -34.21
N PHE A 1115 9.39 -4.42 -33.54
CA PHE A 1115 9.71 -4.42 -32.13
C PHE A 1115 10.78 -3.36 -31.83
N ASN A 1116 11.83 -3.25 -32.64
CA ASN A 1116 12.84 -2.20 -32.53
C ASN A 1116 12.31 -0.79 -32.84
N TYR A 1117 11.35 -0.64 -33.76
CA TYR A 1117 10.73 0.65 -34.09
C TYR A 1117 9.78 1.17 -33.00
N ILE A 1118 8.96 0.29 -32.42
CA ILE A 1118 8.13 0.64 -31.24
C ILE A 1118 9.00 0.98 -30.02
N LYS A 1119 10.25 0.50 -30.01
CA LYS A 1119 11.17 0.66 -28.90
C LYS A 1119 12.01 1.94 -28.99
N GLY A 1120 11.58 2.93 -28.24
CA GLY A 1120 12.56 3.61 -27.36
C GLY A 1120 13.13 2.65 -26.28
N ILE A 1121 12.45 1.54 -25.98
CA ILE A 1121 12.73 0.68 -24.82
C ILE A 1121 13.62 -0.51 -25.23
N HIS A 1122 14.94 -0.36 -25.13
CA HIS A 1122 15.92 -1.39 -25.54
C HIS A 1122 15.68 -2.79 -24.92
N THR A 1123 15.87 -3.84 -25.73
CA THR A 1123 16.18 -5.21 -25.26
C THR A 1123 17.61 -5.29 -24.72
N ASN A 1124 17.90 -6.30 -23.92
CA ASN A 1124 19.21 -6.55 -23.28
C ASN A 1124 20.42 -6.31 -24.23
N GLN A 1125 21.50 -5.77 -23.67
CA GLN A 1125 22.59 -5.02 -24.31
C GLN A 1125 23.38 -5.79 -25.39
N GLU A 1126 23.35 -7.13 -25.38
CA GLU A 1126 24.14 -7.98 -26.28
C GLU A 1126 23.56 -8.04 -27.70
N SER A 1127 22.23 -8.08 -27.83
CA SER A 1127 21.54 -8.06 -29.12
C SER A 1127 21.66 -6.71 -29.84
N LEU A 1128 21.88 -5.62 -29.09
CA LEU A 1128 22.09 -4.27 -29.63
C LEU A 1128 23.47 -4.07 -30.24
N ASN A 1129 24.48 -4.81 -29.76
CA ASN A 1129 25.81 -4.79 -30.35
C ASN A 1129 25.82 -5.56 -31.67
N MET A 1130 25.17 -6.73 -31.72
CA MET A 1130 25.00 -7.51 -32.96
C MET A 1130 24.16 -6.76 -34.01
N LEU A 1131 23.12 -6.02 -33.60
CA LEU A 1131 22.31 -5.22 -34.52
C LEU A 1131 23.05 -3.96 -35.01
N LYS A 1132 23.91 -3.35 -34.20
CA LYS A 1132 24.78 -2.25 -34.67
C LYS A 1132 25.79 -2.72 -35.71
N GLU A 1133 26.39 -3.90 -35.53
CA GLU A 1133 27.28 -4.51 -36.53
C GLU A 1133 26.53 -4.90 -37.81
N ALA A 1134 25.30 -5.41 -37.69
CA ALA A 1134 24.44 -5.75 -38.82
C ALA A 1134 23.91 -4.51 -39.58
N ILE A 1135 23.60 -3.41 -38.89
CA ILE A 1135 23.12 -2.16 -39.52
C ILE A 1135 24.29 -1.40 -40.17
N THR A 1136 25.48 -1.42 -39.57
CA THR A 1136 26.66 -0.75 -40.16
C THR A 1136 27.12 -1.45 -41.43
N SER A 1137 26.97 -2.78 -41.51
CA SER A 1137 27.28 -3.55 -42.72
C SER A 1137 26.22 -3.45 -43.83
N TYR A 1138 24.98 -3.04 -43.52
CA TYR A 1138 23.90 -2.90 -44.51
C TYR A 1138 23.76 -1.49 -45.09
N ILE A 1139 24.35 -0.48 -44.45
CA ILE A 1139 24.28 0.93 -44.90
C ILE A 1139 25.46 1.31 -45.82
N ASP A 1140 26.48 0.47 -45.95
CA ASP A 1140 27.70 0.80 -46.71
C ASP A 1140 27.70 0.29 -48.18
N ILE A 1141 26.56 -0.18 -48.70
CA ILE A 1141 26.45 -0.66 -50.08
C ILE A 1141 25.24 -0.03 -50.77
N LYS A 1142 25.36 1.24 -51.16
CA LYS A 1142 24.93 1.80 -52.47
C LYS A 1142 25.03 3.34 -52.48
N GLU A 1143 26.21 3.79 -52.87
CA GLU A 1143 26.48 4.96 -53.72
C GLU A 1143 25.99 6.36 -53.31
N ASN A 1144 26.95 7.13 -52.77
CA ASN A 1144 27.40 8.45 -53.27
C ASN A 1144 26.33 9.44 -53.81
N LYS A 1145 25.90 10.39 -52.96
CA LYS A 1145 26.12 11.84 -53.18
C LYS A 1145 25.79 12.66 -51.93
N ILE A 1146 26.80 13.42 -51.52
CA ILE A 1146 26.88 14.30 -50.35
C ILE A 1146 25.99 15.54 -50.56
N PHE A 1147 25.15 15.87 -49.57
CA PHE A 1147 24.76 17.26 -49.30
C PHE A 1147 25.17 17.64 -47.87
N ASN A 1148 25.96 18.72 -47.82
CA ASN A 1148 26.61 19.29 -46.65
C ASN A 1148 25.65 19.68 -45.52
N ILE A 1149 26.00 19.28 -44.29
CA ILE A 1149 25.79 20.11 -43.11
C ILE A 1149 27.15 20.25 -42.43
N HIS A 1150 27.65 21.48 -42.37
CA HIS A 1150 28.96 21.83 -41.82
C HIS A 1150 28.97 21.70 -40.29
N ILE A 1151 30.05 21.10 -39.77
CA ILE A 1151 30.37 20.92 -38.34
C ILE A 1151 30.54 22.24 -37.55
N LYS A 1152 30.35 23.42 -38.18
CA LYS A 1152 30.51 24.74 -37.55
C LYS A 1152 29.26 25.24 -36.81
N ASP A 1153 28.15 24.52 -36.84
CA ASP A 1153 26.86 24.96 -36.25
C ASP A 1153 26.55 24.47 -34.82
N PHE A 1154 27.55 23.95 -34.09
CA PHE A 1154 27.43 23.74 -32.63
C PHE A 1154 28.63 24.31 -31.87
N PRO A 1155 28.57 25.58 -31.43
CA PRO A 1155 29.50 26.10 -30.44
C PRO A 1155 29.09 25.61 -29.04
N HIS A 1156 30.09 25.10 -28.30
CA HIS A 1156 30.13 24.76 -26.86
C HIS A 1156 30.27 23.27 -26.46
N THR A 1157 31.34 22.62 -26.91
CA THR A 1157 32.04 21.60 -26.10
C THR A 1157 33.55 21.74 -26.29
N ASN A 1158 34.20 22.62 -25.51
CA ASN A 1158 35.67 22.69 -25.43
C ASN A 1158 36.19 22.93 -24.01
N LYS A 1159 35.47 22.45 -22.98
CA LYS A 1159 35.94 22.54 -21.58
C LYS A 1159 35.71 21.30 -20.70
N ILE A 1160 35.26 20.17 -21.26
CA ILE A 1160 35.03 18.93 -20.48
C ILE A 1160 36.02 17.81 -20.87
N THR A 1161 36.66 17.88 -22.04
CA THR A 1161 37.58 16.81 -22.50
C THR A 1161 39.02 16.93 -21.99
N LYS A 1162 39.40 18.02 -21.29
CA LYS A 1162 40.77 18.24 -20.79
C LYS A 1162 40.97 17.95 -19.28
N GLU A 1163 39.91 17.99 -18.47
CA GLU A 1163 39.99 17.59 -17.05
C GLU A 1163 39.75 16.08 -16.86
N THR A 1164 38.93 15.46 -17.70
CA THR A 1164 38.67 14.01 -17.61
C THR A 1164 39.89 13.16 -17.99
N ASN A 1165 40.73 13.62 -18.93
CA ASN A 1165 41.96 12.89 -19.30
C ASN A 1165 43.10 13.03 -18.27
N LYS A 1166 43.14 14.13 -17.48
CA LYS A 1166 44.10 14.30 -16.36
C LYS A 1166 43.77 13.41 -15.15
N ILE A 1167 42.48 13.12 -14.94
CA ILE A 1167 42.00 12.22 -13.87
C ILE A 1167 42.23 10.75 -14.25
N ILE A 1168 42.20 10.43 -15.54
CA ILE A 1168 42.43 9.07 -16.05
C ILE A 1168 43.94 8.72 -16.04
N GLU A 1169 44.85 9.65 -16.37
CA GLU A 1169 46.29 9.39 -16.30
C GLU A 1169 46.84 9.28 -14.86
N SER A 1170 46.22 9.96 -13.89
CA SER A 1170 46.61 9.88 -12.47
C SER A 1170 46.11 8.62 -11.76
N ALA A 1171 45.04 7.98 -12.25
CA ALA A 1171 44.53 6.71 -11.71
C ALA A 1171 45.34 5.48 -12.16
N SER A 1172 46.10 5.58 -13.25
CA SER A 1172 46.93 4.49 -13.80
C SER A 1172 48.30 4.31 -13.12
N GLN A 1173 48.76 5.24 -12.27
CA GLN A 1173 50.05 5.11 -11.54
C GLN A 1173 49.94 4.54 -10.11
N ALA A 1174 48.74 4.29 -9.58
CA ALA A 1174 48.55 3.79 -8.21
C ALA A 1174 48.34 2.26 -8.10
N SER A 1175 48.60 1.50 -9.17
CA SER A 1175 48.52 0.02 -9.18
C SER A 1175 49.89 -0.68 -9.20
N SER A 1176 50.96 0.04 -8.83
CA SER A 1176 52.28 -0.52 -8.55
C SER A 1176 52.90 0.11 -7.28
N SER A 1177 52.28 -0.16 -6.13
CA SER A 1177 52.89 -0.18 -4.79
C SER A 1177 51.94 -0.85 -3.81
#